data_AF-A0A9P0KPJ2-F1
#
_entry.id   AF-A0A9P0KPJ2-F1
#
_cell.length_a   1.000
_cell.length_b   1.000
_cell.length_c   1.000
_cell.angle_alpha   90.00
_cell.angle_beta   90.00
_cell.angle_gamma   90.00
#
_symmetry.space_group_name_H-M   'P 1'
#
loop_
_entity.id
_entity.type
_entity.pdbx_description
1 polymer ?
#
loop_
_entity_poly.entity_id
_entity_poly.type
_entity_poly.pdbx_seq_one_letter_code
_entity_poly.pdbx_strand_id
1 'polypeptide(L)'
;MFASLKNKIREETGSDLSKLTAKITSSTVQKIESIRGRSHQGSTSSLNSIVSSEGFREDGPIEPEELRRRLAKLESDFARKLEQKEHEWKEITRDKDNRLHALEHEKDEAYKQISNLKEALKNAEEFKLKILELQENTEQLESLQSQELSKVKGLVLLRDQELAGKNTALKDALLQLEKLRSEVTRLRRQEELLSDVQDDLESLRHSTSRDLAHLAAELAKSEQERKHLADLVVILRQSSSNGVTPDEKDAQERRLLEQRLEEAHLHLADIKTSWSDKIASLETQVGRLSRQAAEESSERRRAIADKEKLLEKIKQLEAELECSKFELNNKEAKIKRLTEDVNELSTELKSVQNDSDEEITFLRTELDNAKTELKIVRKNLDNAESELDKTSDECSKLKLSVDSEHQTSDSLREMIAKFEKELEEERENSLNVQKTLTRVTSEKNSALVRNAEVSQQIELIKQDMRRQERETNELMNKLTQLEEENAKLKQGVSLQQKLMNNINELEEQISEKNKTIKMLQLRLADMKKTLQQELRTPGNPSYHSDLLENNTAAILTPTQISTRTLPNIVKRDDEDVNFKYLKHVVLKFLTSREYEAQHLIKAISTLLKFTSEEEKLIQDTLEWRKSWFGSKPKYPGNTKSKNVTS
;
A
#
# COMPACT_ATOMS: atom_id res chain seq x y z
N MET A 1 -36.72 -20.71 16.63
CA MET A 1 -35.75 -19.79 15.99
C MET A 1 -34.38 -19.80 16.68
N PHE A 2 -34.18 -19.20 17.86
CA PHE A 2 -32.86 -19.07 18.53
C PHE A 2 -31.97 -20.34 18.54
N ALA A 3 -32.54 -21.53 18.81
CA ALA A 3 -31.78 -22.79 18.81
C ALA A 3 -31.20 -23.19 17.44
N SER A 4 -31.90 -22.84 16.33
CA SER A 4 -31.43 -23.09 14.96
C SER A 4 -30.24 -22.19 14.62
N LEU A 5 -30.34 -20.90 14.92
CA LEU A 5 -29.25 -19.93 14.74
C LEU A 5 -27.99 -20.35 15.54
N LYS A 6 -28.18 -20.82 16.78
CA LYS A 6 -27.08 -21.29 17.64
C LYS A 6 -26.42 -22.58 17.14
N ASN A 7 -27.16 -23.45 16.44
CA ASN A 7 -26.57 -24.61 15.77
C ASN A 7 -25.78 -24.19 14.53
N LYS A 8 -26.35 -23.34 13.66
CA LYS A 8 -25.70 -22.93 12.40
C LYS A 8 -24.37 -22.19 12.63
N ILE A 9 -24.30 -21.33 13.65
CA ILE A 9 -23.04 -20.66 14.03
C ILE A 9 -21.97 -21.67 14.50
N ARG A 10 -22.35 -22.72 15.24
CA ARG A 10 -21.42 -23.79 15.67
C ARG A 10 -20.90 -24.60 14.47
N GLU A 11 -21.73 -24.78 13.46
CA GLU A 11 -21.44 -25.51 12.22
C GLU A 11 -20.46 -24.74 11.32
N GLU A 12 -20.64 -23.42 11.18
CA GLU A 12 -19.76 -22.56 10.37
C GLU A 12 -18.44 -22.17 11.07
N THR A 13 -18.39 -22.15 12.42
CA THR A 13 -17.21 -21.68 13.18
C THR A 13 -16.45 -22.77 13.96
N GLY A 14 -16.90 -24.03 13.87
CA GLY A 14 -16.21 -25.20 14.43
C GLY A 14 -16.00 -25.20 15.95
N SER A 15 -16.61 -24.29 16.70
CA SER A 15 -16.39 -24.16 18.15
C SER A 15 -17.60 -23.59 18.90
N ASP A 16 -17.78 -23.99 20.16
CA ASP A 16 -18.92 -23.54 20.97
C ASP A 16 -18.79 -22.08 21.42
N LEU A 17 -19.88 -21.33 21.24
CA LEU A 17 -20.05 -19.92 21.60
C LEU A 17 -19.60 -19.59 23.03
N SER A 18 -19.74 -20.55 23.96
CA SER A 18 -19.32 -20.44 25.37
C SER A 18 -17.81 -20.15 25.54
N LYS A 19 -16.97 -20.52 24.56
CA LYS A 19 -15.52 -20.22 24.58
C LYS A 19 -15.19 -18.82 24.07
N LEU A 20 -16.08 -18.16 23.33
CA LEU A 20 -15.87 -16.81 22.82
C LEU A 20 -16.07 -15.75 23.91
N THR A 21 -17.10 -15.92 24.75
CA THR A 21 -17.41 -15.01 25.87
C THR A 21 -16.23 -14.86 26.84
N ALA A 22 -15.50 -15.95 27.09
CA ALA A 22 -14.31 -15.96 27.96
C ALA A 22 -13.14 -15.10 27.44
N LYS A 23 -13.10 -14.79 26.14
CA LYS A 23 -12.07 -13.91 25.55
C LYS A 23 -12.41 -12.43 25.67
N ILE A 24 -13.70 -12.08 25.77
CA ILE A 24 -14.18 -10.68 25.88
C ILE A 24 -14.14 -10.20 27.34
N THR A 25 -14.44 -11.08 28.31
CA THR A 25 -14.34 -10.72 29.75
C THR A 25 -12.90 -10.49 30.21
N SER A 26 -11.90 -11.09 29.56
CA SER A 26 -10.49 -10.99 29.99
C SER A 26 -9.82 -9.65 29.67
N SER A 27 -10.33 -8.86 28.71
CA SER A 27 -9.72 -7.56 28.34
C SER A 27 -10.23 -6.38 29.15
N THR A 28 -11.45 -6.47 29.69
CA THR A 28 -12.15 -5.33 30.30
C THR A 28 -11.84 -5.14 31.78
N VAL A 29 -11.28 -6.17 32.45
CA VAL A 29 -10.95 -6.13 33.88
C VAL A 29 -9.69 -5.32 34.18
N GLN A 30 -8.70 -5.27 33.27
CA GLN A 30 -7.42 -4.59 33.49
C GLN A 30 -7.45 -3.04 33.33
N LYS A 31 -8.62 -2.40 33.25
CA LYS A 31 -8.73 -0.94 33.03
C LYS A 31 -9.65 -0.18 34.00
N ILE A 32 -10.02 -0.78 35.14
CA ILE A 32 -10.86 -0.11 36.17
C ILE A 32 -10.24 -0.25 37.59
N GLU A 33 -8.91 -0.33 37.70
CA GLU A 33 -8.22 -0.56 38.99
C GLU A 33 -7.04 0.42 39.22
N SER A 34 -7.22 1.69 38.83
CA SER A 34 -6.24 2.77 39.11
C SER A 34 -6.87 4.12 39.46
N ILE A 35 -8.17 4.17 39.77
CA ILE A 35 -8.87 5.39 40.22
C ILE A 35 -9.64 5.12 41.53
N ARG A 36 -8.91 4.67 42.56
CA ARG A 36 -9.31 4.80 43.97
C ARG A 36 -8.05 4.86 44.84
N GLY A 37 -7.85 5.99 45.51
CA GLY A 37 -6.53 6.37 46.04
C GLY A 37 -6.21 5.87 47.45
N ARG A 38 -4.91 5.95 47.77
CA ARG A 38 -4.24 5.92 49.08
C ARG A 38 -2.82 6.43 48.84
N SER A 39 -2.09 7.07 49.75
CA SER A 39 -2.42 7.81 50.99
C SER A 39 -1.08 8.39 51.49
N HIS A 40 -0.99 9.68 51.80
CA HIS A 40 0.26 10.25 52.34
C HIS A 40 0.54 9.76 53.77
N GLN A 41 1.48 8.81 53.89
CA GLN A 41 2.22 8.40 55.10
C GLN A 41 3.43 7.60 54.57
N GLY A 42 4.70 7.86 54.91
CA GLY A 42 5.26 8.90 55.77
C GLY A 42 6.24 8.31 56.79
N SER A 43 7.54 8.26 56.46
CA SER A 43 8.65 7.90 57.37
C SER A 43 9.99 8.31 56.71
N THR A 44 10.73 9.31 57.19
CA THR A 44 11.67 9.32 58.35
C THR A 44 13.04 8.66 58.10
N SER A 45 13.99 9.42 57.54
CA SER A 45 15.44 9.35 57.80
C SER A 45 16.12 10.55 57.11
N SER A 46 17.26 11.11 57.55
CA SER A 46 17.86 11.16 58.89
C SER A 46 18.73 12.42 58.95
N LEU A 47 18.41 13.39 59.83
CA LEU A 47 19.29 14.53 60.07
C LEU A 47 20.43 14.11 61.01
N ASN A 48 21.54 13.63 60.45
CA ASN A 48 22.86 13.65 61.09
C ASN A 48 23.98 13.19 60.13
N SER A 49 24.72 14.15 59.57
CA SER A 49 26.13 13.95 59.22
C SER A 49 26.85 15.29 59.07
N ILE A 50 27.08 15.96 60.20
CA ILE A 50 28.19 16.92 60.33
C ILE A 50 29.26 16.20 61.15
N VAL A 51 30.26 15.62 60.48
CA VAL A 51 31.64 15.46 60.98
C VAL A 51 32.54 14.93 59.87
N SER A 52 33.56 15.72 59.57
CA SER A 52 34.85 15.41 58.94
C SER A 52 35.65 16.70 59.18
N SER A 53 36.65 16.78 60.07
CA SER A 53 37.81 15.88 60.20
C SER A 53 38.40 15.62 58.81
N GLU A 54 39.36 16.41 58.34
CA GLU A 54 40.59 16.73 59.07
C GLU A 54 40.89 18.24 59.12
N GLY A 55 41.58 18.71 60.15
CA GLY A 55 42.02 20.10 60.26
C GLY A 55 43.54 20.23 60.18
N PHE A 56 44.05 21.43 59.85
CA PHE A 56 45.36 21.87 60.35
C PHE A 56 45.51 23.41 60.32
N ARG A 57 45.32 24.01 61.50
CA ARG A 57 45.98 25.24 62.05
C ARG A 57 45.70 26.67 61.55
N GLU A 58 45.63 27.51 62.58
CA GLU A 58 46.17 28.87 62.76
C GLU A 58 45.38 30.12 62.32
N ASP A 59 45.49 31.14 63.17
CA ASP A 59 44.59 32.28 63.31
C ASP A 59 44.73 33.34 62.21
N GLY A 60 43.59 33.93 61.85
CA GLY A 60 43.51 35.20 61.12
C GLY A 60 42.08 35.75 61.15
N PRO A 61 41.88 37.05 61.41
CA PRO A 61 40.56 37.66 61.28
C PRO A 61 40.15 37.66 59.80
N ILE A 62 39.03 37.01 59.48
CA ILE A 62 38.55 36.92 58.08
C ILE A 62 38.07 38.30 57.63
N GLU A 63 38.77 38.87 56.66
CA GLU A 63 38.43 40.15 56.02
C GLU A 63 36.96 40.17 55.54
N PRO A 64 36.17 41.22 55.83
CA PRO A 64 34.77 41.30 55.40
C PRO A 64 34.55 41.15 53.89
N GLU A 65 35.57 41.42 53.06
CA GLU A 65 35.52 41.19 51.61
C GLU A 65 35.55 39.71 51.21
N GLU A 66 36.19 38.84 51.99
CA GLU A 66 36.25 37.41 51.66
C GLU A 66 34.94 36.71 52.01
N LEU A 67 34.30 37.09 53.13
CA LEU A 67 32.92 36.70 53.42
C LEU A 67 31.95 37.20 52.34
N ARG A 68 32.12 38.44 51.86
CA ARG A 68 31.33 39.00 50.74
C ARG A 68 31.50 38.21 49.45
N ARG A 69 32.75 37.84 49.09
CA ARG A 69 33.05 36.96 47.94
C ARG A 69 32.47 35.56 48.09
N ARG A 70 32.48 34.99 49.31
CA ARG A 70 31.89 33.67 49.60
C ARG A 70 30.36 33.69 49.46
N LEU A 71 29.70 34.74 49.94
CA LEU A 71 28.25 34.96 49.76
C LEU A 71 27.89 35.17 48.29
N ALA A 72 28.56 36.09 47.58
CA ALA A 72 28.30 36.35 46.15
C ALA A 72 28.50 35.10 45.28
N LYS A 73 29.47 34.23 45.62
CA LYS A 73 29.64 32.93 44.96
C LYS A 73 28.50 31.97 45.27
N LEU A 74 28.02 31.95 46.52
CA LEU A 74 26.86 31.14 46.92
C LEU A 74 25.58 31.59 46.21
N GLU A 75 25.35 32.90 46.12
CA GLU A 75 24.25 33.53 45.38
C GLU A 75 24.33 33.21 43.88
N SER A 76 25.51 33.28 43.28
CA SER A 76 25.75 32.87 41.89
C SER A 76 25.47 31.38 41.65
N ASP A 77 25.91 30.50 42.55
CA ASP A 77 25.59 29.06 42.47
C ASP A 77 24.11 28.75 42.73
N PHE A 78 23.40 29.56 43.52
CA PHE A 78 21.94 29.47 43.68
C PHE A 78 21.20 29.98 42.44
N ALA A 79 21.60 31.12 41.86
CA ALA A 79 21.04 31.65 40.63
C ALA A 79 21.20 30.65 39.47
N ARG A 80 22.40 30.09 39.29
CA ARG A 80 22.69 29.05 38.28
C ARG A 80 21.88 27.76 38.49
N LYS A 81 21.61 27.37 39.76
CA LYS A 81 20.72 26.24 40.07
C LYS A 81 19.24 26.58 39.78
N LEU A 82 18.82 27.82 40.01
CA LEU A 82 17.46 28.27 39.72
C LEU A 82 17.23 28.30 38.20
N GLU A 83 18.16 28.87 37.44
CA GLU A 83 18.18 28.90 35.97
C GLU A 83 18.23 27.50 35.37
N GLN A 84 19.08 26.61 35.90
CA GLN A 84 19.10 25.20 35.49
C GLN A 84 17.74 24.52 35.76
N LYS A 85 17.11 24.79 36.91
CA LYS A 85 15.76 24.27 37.19
C LYS A 85 14.71 24.87 36.26
N GLU A 86 14.76 26.16 35.97
CA GLU A 86 13.85 26.81 35.03
C GLU A 86 13.98 26.22 33.62
N HIS A 87 15.20 25.90 33.18
CA HIS A 87 15.45 25.19 31.93
C HIS A 87 14.89 23.75 31.96
N GLU A 88 15.09 23.00 33.05
CA GLU A 88 14.48 21.68 33.25
C GLU A 88 12.93 21.75 33.22
N TRP A 89 12.31 22.75 33.85
CA TRP A 89 10.85 22.96 33.81
C TRP A 89 10.35 23.34 32.41
N LYS A 90 11.11 24.15 31.65
CA LYS A 90 10.80 24.49 30.25
C LYS A 90 10.86 23.26 29.35
N GLU A 91 11.89 22.43 29.48
CA GLU A 91 12.00 21.16 28.74
C GLU A 91 10.87 20.18 29.10
N ILE A 92 10.56 20.00 30.39
CA ILE A 92 9.43 19.16 30.84
C ILE A 92 8.08 19.67 30.33
N THR A 93 7.93 20.98 30.14
CA THR A 93 6.73 21.58 29.52
C THR A 93 6.71 21.29 28.01
N ARG A 94 7.80 21.56 27.30
CA ARG A 94 7.96 21.27 25.87
C ARG A 94 7.70 19.79 25.53
N ASP A 95 8.23 18.86 26.32
CA ASP A 95 7.99 17.41 26.15
C ASP A 95 6.52 17.01 26.38
N LYS A 96 5.81 17.72 27.27
CA LYS A 96 4.36 17.51 27.46
C LYS A 96 3.57 18.07 26.28
N ASP A 97 3.89 19.27 25.80
CA ASP A 97 3.20 19.92 24.68
C ASP A 97 3.40 19.12 23.38
N ASN A 98 4.64 18.70 23.09
CA ASN A 98 4.97 17.77 22.01
C ASN A 98 4.14 16.48 22.09
N ARG A 99 3.97 15.92 23.30
CA ARG A 99 3.18 14.71 23.51
C ARG A 99 1.67 14.94 23.45
N LEU A 100 1.21 16.14 23.78
CA LEU A 100 -0.19 16.56 23.63
C LEU A 100 -0.53 16.62 22.13
N HIS A 101 0.28 17.31 21.32
CA HIS A 101 0.12 17.35 19.87
C HIS A 101 0.23 15.97 19.20
N ALA A 102 1.11 15.09 19.68
CA ALA A 102 1.18 13.71 19.19
C ALA A 102 -0.13 12.94 19.45
N LEU A 103 -0.71 13.08 20.66
CA LEU A 103 -2.00 12.48 21.00
C LEU A 103 -3.17 13.14 20.25
N GLU A 104 -3.12 14.43 19.95
CA GLU A 104 -4.11 15.12 19.12
C GLU A 104 -4.10 14.59 17.68
N HIS A 105 -2.91 14.40 17.11
CA HIS A 105 -2.72 13.81 15.77
C HIS A 105 -3.17 12.35 15.71
N GLU A 106 -2.81 11.51 16.71
CA GLU A 106 -3.31 10.14 16.83
C GLU A 106 -4.85 10.11 16.92
N LYS A 107 -5.44 11.04 17.67
CA LYS A 107 -6.90 11.19 17.82
C LYS A 107 -7.58 11.60 16.50
N ASP A 108 -7.01 12.54 15.73
CA ASP A 108 -7.60 12.98 14.46
C ASP A 108 -7.45 11.94 13.34
N GLU A 109 -6.31 11.25 13.27
CA GLU A 109 -6.13 10.14 12.33
C GLU A 109 -7.03 8.93 12.71
N ALA A 110 -7.28 8.68 14.00
CA ALA A 110 -8.30 7.72 14.43
C ALA A 110 -9.73 8.14 14.02
N TYR A 111 -10.10 9.42 14.14
CA TYR A 111 -11.40 9.92 13.65
C TYR A 111 -11.55 9.76 12.14
N LYS A 112 -10.50 10.03 11.37
CA LYS A 112 -10.46 9.85 9.92
C LYS A 112 -10.62 8.36 9.53
N GLN A 113 -9.94 7.45 10.21
CA GLN A 113 -10.12 6.01 10.02
C GLN A 113 -11.55 5.55 10.37
N ILE A 114 -12.15 6.08 11.44
CA ILE A 114 -13.56 5.83 11.79
C ILE A 114 -14.51 6.37 10.69
N SER A 115 -14.19 7.50 10.06
CA SER A 115 -14.97 8.04 8.94
C SER A 115 -14.91 7.12 7.72
N ASN A 116 -13.71 6.72 7.31
CA ASN A 116 -13.49 5.81 6.17
C ASN A 116 -14.16 4.45 6.40
N LEU A 117 -14.14 3.93 7.62
CA LEU A 117 -14.82 2.67 7.97
C LEU A 117 -16.36 2.79 7.96
N LYS A 118 -16.92 3.95 8.30
CA LYS A 118 -18.37 4.21 8.16
C LYS A 118 -18.80 4.29 6.70
N GLU A 119 -18.00 4.94 5.85
CA GLU A 119 -18.25 5.01 4.42
C GLU A 119 -18.16 3.62 3.76
N ALA A 120 -17.11 2.85 4.08
CA ALA A 120 -16.98 1.46 3.63
C ALA A 120 -18.14 0.57 4.10
N LEU A 121 -18.64 0.77 5.33
CA LEU A 121 -19.82 0.07 5.85
C LEU A 121 -21.09 0.45 5.07
N LYS A 122 -21.35 1.74 4.87
CA LYS A 122 -22.50 2.23 4.07
C LYS A 122 -22.49 1.64 2.66
N ASN A 123 -21.34 1.67 1.99
CA ASN A 123 -21.19 1.12 0.65
C ASN A 123 -21.43 -0.41 0.63
N ALA A 124 -20.99 -1.13 1.67
CA ALA A 124 -21.27 -2.56 1.82
C ALA A 124 -22.76 -2.86 2.10
N GLU A 125 -23.45 -1.99 2.83
CA GLU A 125 -24.90 -2.08 3.06
C GLU A 125 -25.69 -1.81 1.77
N GLU A 126 -25.27 -0.85 0.94
CA GLU A 126 -25.84 -0.57 -0.38
C GLU A 126 -25.62 -1.74 -1.36
N PHE A 127 -24.42 -2.32 -1.43
CA PHE A 127 -24.19 -3.54 -2.21
C PHE A 127 -25.05 -4.72 -1.72
N LYS A 128 -25.23 -4.88 -0.40
CA LYS A 128 -26.09 -5.92 0.17
C LYS A 128 -27.56 -5.72 -0.22
N LEU A 129 -28.08 -4.49 -0.18
CA LEU A 129 -29.44 -4.17 -0.63
C LEU A 129 -29.62 -4.52 -2.12
N LYS A 130 -28.64 -4.15 -2.97
CA LYS A 130 -28.69 -4.47 -4.40
C LYS A 130 -28.59 -5.97 -4.70
N ILE A 131 -27.90 -6.75 -3.86
CA ILE A 131 -27.90 -8.22 -3.95
C ILE A 131 -29.28 -8.80 -3.59
N LEU A 132 -29.96 -8.26 -2.57
CA LEU A 132 -31.32 -8.70 -2.20
C LEU A 132 -32.34 -8.37 -3.29
N GLU A 133 -32.27 -7.18 -3.88
CA GLU A 133 -33.07 -6.76 -5.03
C GLU A 133 -32.86 -7.68 -6.25
N LEU A 134 -31.61 -8.03 -6.56
CA LEU A 134 -31.31 -8.99 -7.64
C LEU A 134 -31.80 -10.41 -7.32
N GLN A 135 -31.82 -10.83 -6.05
CA GLN A 135 -32.39 -12.10 -5.63
C GLN A 135 -33.92 -12.11 -5.80
N GLU A 136 -34.62 -11.07 -5.33
CA GLU A 136 -36.07 -10.94 -5.50
C GLU A 136 -36.47 -10.93 -6.98
N ASN A 137 -35.79 -10.15 -7.81
CA ASN A 137 -36.00 -10.13 -9.26
C ASN A 137 -35.74 -11.49 -9.92
N THR A 138 -34.79 -12.29 -9.40
CA THR A 138 -34.54 -13.66 -9.88
C THR A 138 -35.68 -14.60 -9.48
N GLU A 139 -36.15 -14.56 -8.23
CA GLU A 139 -37.28 -15.36 -7.76
C GLU A 139 -38.58 -15.03 -8.51
N GLN A 140 -38.82 -13.74 -8.81
CA GLN A 140 -39.94 -13.30 -9.67
C GLN A 140 -39.83 -13.88 -11.10
N LEU A 141 -38.63 -13.85 -11.71
CA LEU A 141 -38.40 -14.43 -13.03
C LEU A 141 -38.57 -15.96 -13.06
N GLU A 142 -38.08 -16.69 -12.04
CA GLU A 142 -38.27 -18.14 -11.91
C GLU A 142 -39.76 -18.51 -11.71
N SER A 143 -40.50 -17.70 -10.96
CA SER A 143 -41.95 -17.83 -10.77
C SER A 143 -42.72 -17.66 -12.09
N LEU A 144 -42.41 -16.60 -12.86
CA LEU A 144 -43.01 -16.36 -14.17
C LEU A 144 -42.67 -17.47 -15.18
N GLN A 145 -41.40 -17.90 -15.25
CA GLN A 145 -40.98 -19.03 -16.09
C GLN A 145 -41.71 -20.32 -15.72
N SER A 146 -41.89 -20.59 -14.42
CA SER A 146 -42.65 -21.75 -13.93
C SER A 146 -44.14 -21.68 -14.31
N GLN A 147 -44.74 -20.48 -14.27
CA GLN A 147 -46.12 -20.26 -14.67
C GLN A 147 -46.30 -20.47 -16.18
N GLU A 148 -45.44 -19.91 -17.03
CA GLU A 148 -45.50 -20.09 -18.49
C GLU A 148 -45.20 -21.53 -18.90
N LEU A 149 -44.22 -22.19 -18.28
CA LEU A 149 -43.94 -23.61 -18.52
C LEU A 149 -45.16 -24.49 -18.17
N SER A 150 -45.90 -24.14 -17.11
CA SER A 150 -47.15 -24.81 -16.74
C SER A 150 -48.27 -24.59 -17.77
N LYS A 151 -48.44 -23.34 -18.25
CA LYS A 151 -49.39 -23.00 -19.34
C LYS A 151 -49.07 -23.76 -20.63
N VAL A 152 -47.81 -23.75 -21.06
CA VAL A 152 -47.33 -24.48 -22.25
C VAL A 152 -47.55 -25.99 -22.10
N LYS A 153 -47.22 -26.57 -20.94
CA LYS A 153 -47.46 -27.99 -20.65
C LYS A 153 -48.96 -28.34 -20.73
N GLY A 154 -49.84 -27.48 -20.22
CA GLY A 154 -51.29 -27.63 -20.35
C GLY A 154 -51.77 -27.59 -21.80
N LEU A 155 -51.26 -26.67 -22.61
CA LEU A 155 -51.56 -26.57 -24.04
C LEU A 155 -51.08 -27.80 -24.82
N VAL A 156 -49.88 -28.32 -24.53
CA VAL A 156 -49.36 -29.54 -25.17
C VAL A 156 -50.23 -30.74 -24.83
N LEU A 157 -50.56 -30.96 -23.54
CA LEU A 157 -51.44 -32.07 -23.12
C LEU A 157 -52.83 -32.01 -23.78
N LEU A 158 -53.39 -30.81 -23.94
CA LEU A 158 -54.68 -30.63 -24.64
C LEU A 158 -54.55 -30.94 -26.15
N ARG A 159 -53.42 -30.60 -26.78
CA ARG A 159 -53.14 -30.95 -28.18
C ARG A 159 -52.91 -32.45 -28.37
N ASP A 160 -52.22 -33.12 -27.45
CA ASP A 160 -52.07 -34.57 -27.45
C ASP A 160 -53.43 -35.27 -27.31
N GLN A 161 -54.33 -34.75 -26.46
CA GLN A 161 -55.69 -35.25 -26.31
C GLN A 161 -56.54 -35.02 -27.58
N GLU A 162 -56.45 -33.85 -28.23
CA GLU A 162 -57.07 -33.61 -29.54
C GLU A 162 -56.55 -34.58 -30.61
N LEU A 163 -55.24 -34.81 -30.67
CA LEU A 163 -54.60 -35.70 -31.63
C LEU A 163 -55.00 -37.16 -31.40
N ALA A 164 -55.10 -37.59 -30.15
CA ALA A 164 -55.62 -38.91 -29.79
C ALA A 164 -57.07 -39.09 -30.27
N GLY A 165 -57.95 -38.12 -30.03
CA GLY A 165 -59.35 -38.14 -30.49
C GLY A 165 -59.49 -38.11 -32.02
N LYS A 166 -58.64 -37.35 -32.72
CA LYS A 166 -58.56 -37.36 -34.19
C LYS A 166 -58.07 -38.72 -34.72
N ASN A 167 -57.12 -39.36 -34.04
CA ASN A 167 -56.59 -40.68 -34.41
C ASN A 167 -57.62 -41.81 -34.20
N THR A 168 -58.44 -41.76 -33.14
CA THR A 168 -59.56 -42.71 -32.98
C THR A 168 -60.63 -42.51 -34.06
N ALA A 169 -61.06 -41.26 -34.30
CA ALA A 169 -62.03 -40.97 -35.35
C ALA A 169 -61.55 -41.39 -36.76
N LEU A 170 -60.25 -41.23 -37.05
CA LEU A 170 -59.64 -41.70 -38.29
C LEU A 170 -59.67 -43.23 -38.41
N LYS A 171 -59.40 -43.97 -37.32
CA LYS A 171 -59.50 -45.45 -37.31
C LYS A 171 -60.94 -45.91 -37.54
N ASP A 172 -61.91 -45.26 -36.91
CA ASP A 172 -63.33 -45.57 -37.09
C ASP A 172 -63.79 -45.30 -38.53
N ALA A 173 -63.36 -44.18 -39.12
CA ALA A 173 -63.62 -43.86 -40.52
C ALA A 173 -62.98 -44.87 -41.48
N LEU A 174 -61.74 -45.32 -41.23
CA LEU A 174 -61.08 -46.37 -42.01
C LEU A 174 -61.83 -47.72 -41.90
N LEU A 175 -62.31 -48.08 -40.71
CA LEU A 175 -63.13 -49.30 -40.51
C LEU A 175 -64.49 -49.21 -41.21
N GLN A 176 -65.10 -48.03 -41.30
CA GLN A 176 -66.31 -47.81 -42.10
C GLN A 176 -66.02 -47.92 -43.61
N LEU A 177 -64.92 -47.33 -44.07
CA LEU A 177 -64.49 -47.38 -45.47
C LEU A 177 -64.21 -48.82 -45.91
N GLU A 178 -63.57 -49.63 -45.06
CA GLU A 178 -63.30 -51.04 -45.35
C GLU A 178 -64.58 -51.90 -45.39
N LYS A 179 -65.57 -51.61 -44.53
CA LYS A 179 -66.92 -52.21 -44.63
C LYS A 179 -67.63 -51.83 -45.93
N LEU A 180 -67.55 -50.56 -46.34
CA LEU A 180 -68.15 -50.12 -47.60
C LEU A 180 -67.44 -50.74 -48.82
N ARG A 181 -66.13 -50.96 -48.77
CA ARG A 181 -65.39 -51.71 -49.81
C ARG A 181 -65.85 -53.16 -49.91
N SER A 182 -66.02 -53.86 -48.79
CA SER A 182 -66.50 -55.24 -48.81
C SER A 182 -67.94 -55.32 -49.33
N GLU A 183 -68.79 -54.35 -48.98
CA GLU A 183 -70.17 -54.26 -49.49
C GLU A 183 -70.24 -53.94 -50.99
N VAL A 184 -69.42 -53.00 -51.50
CA VAL A 184 -69.30 -52.74 -52.95
C VAL A 184 -68.80 -53.99 -53.69
N THR A 185 -67.88 -54.75 -53.10
CA THR A 185 -67.39 -56.01 -53.68
C THR A 185 -68.49 -57.08 -53.69
N ARG A 186 -69.30 -57.15 -52.63
CA ARG A 186 -70.48 -58.03 -52.53
C ARG A 186 -71.55 -57.68 -53.57
N LEU A 187 -71.80 -56.39 -53.80
CA LEU A 187 -72.77 -55.88 -54.76
C LEU A 187 -72.35 -56.13 -56.21
N ARG A 188 -71.07 -55.93 -56.57
CA ARG A 188 -70.55 -56.27 -57.92
C ARG A 188 -70.81 -57.73 -58.29
N ARG A 189 -70.64 -58.67 -57.36
CA ARG A 189 -70.96 -60.08 -57.59
C ARG A 189 -72.46 -60.34 -57.81
N GLN A 190 -73.33 -59.48 -57.29
CA GLN A 190 -74.77 -59.55 -57.57
C GLN A 190 -75.15 -58.87 -58.90
N GLU A 191 -74.39 -57.85 -59.31
CA GLU A 191 -74.50 -57.20 -60.62
C GLU A 191 -74.08 -58.17 -61.75
N GLU A 192 -72.97 -58.90 -61.56
CA GLU A 192 -72.53 -60.02 -62.42
C GLU A 192 -73.66 -61.06 -62.59
N LEU A 193 -74.17 -61.62 -61.49
CA LEU A 193 -75.25 -62.62 -61.53
C LEU A 193 -76.58 -62.08 -62.10
N LEU A 194 -76.82 -60.77 -62.02
CA LEU A 194 -78.00 -60.13 -62.60
C LEU A 194 -77.84 -59.98 -64.12
N SER A 195 -76.61 -59.73 -64.61
CA SER A 195 -76.29 -59.76 -66.03
C SER A 195 -76.46 -61.16 -66.62
N ASP A 196 -75.95 -62.21 -65.95
CA ASP A 196 -76.13 -63.60 -66.37
C ASP A 196 -77.63 -63.95 -66.56
N VAL A 197 -78.47 -63.55 -65.60
CA VAL A 197 -79.92 -63.77 -65.64
C VAL A 197 -80.63 -62.90 -66.70
N GLN A 198 -80.10 -61.72 -67.02
CA GLN A 198 -80.61 -60.91 -68.14
C GLN A 198 -80.32 -61.57 -69.49
N ASP A 199 -79.10 -62.06 -69.70
CA ASP A 199 -78.71 -62.75 -70.94
C ASP A 199 -79.52 -64.06 -71.13
N ASP A 200 -79.74 -64.83 -70.06
CA ASP A 200 -80.62 -66.01 -70.08
C ASP A 200 -82.08 -65.63 -70.43
N LEU A 201 -82.61 -64.53 -69.87
CA LEU A 201 -83.96 -64.05 -70.18
C LEU A 201 -84.09 -63.53 -71.62
N GLU A 202 -83.07 -62.88 -72.17
CA GLU A 202 -83.07 -62.47 -73.58
C GLU A 202 -82.96 -63.69 -74.51
N SER A 203 -82.13 -64.67 -74.16
CA SER A 203 -82.04 -65.96 -74.86
C SER A 203 -83.39 -66.69 -74.90
N LEU A 204 -84.09 -66.77 -73.77
CA LEU A 204 -85.44 -67.36 -73.66
C LEU A 204 -86.51 -66.56 -74.42
N ARG A 205 -86.43 -65.22 -74.43
CA ARG A 205 -87.32 -64.37 -75.25
C ARG A 205 -87.05 -64.58 -76.75
N HIS A 206 -85.80 -64.78 -77.14
CA HIS A 206 -85.45 -65.08 -78.54
C HIS A 206 -85.81 -66.50 -78.98
N SER A 207 -85.75 -67.52 -78.11
CA SER A 207 -86.24 -68.87 -78.45
C SER A 207 -87.77 -68.89 -78.55
N THR A 208 -88.48 -68.41 -77.52
CA THR A 208 -89.95 -68.37 -77.53
C THR A 208 -90.50 -67.52 -78.67
N SER A 209 -89.83 -66.43 -79.06
CA SER A 209 -90.19 -65.66 -80.25
C SER A 209 -89.96 -66.40 -81.57
N ARG A 210 -89.00 -67.33 -81.66
CA ARG A 210 -88.81 -68.21 -82.83
C ARG A 210 -89.87 -69.30 -82.86
N ASP A 211 -90.18 -69.91 -81.73
CA ASP A 211 -91.17 -70.98 -81.61
C ASP A 211 -92.59 -70.46 -81.92
N LEU A 212 -92.94 -69.26 -81.43
CA LEU A 212 -94.19 -68.57 -81.79
C LEU A 212 -94.29 -68.25 -83.29
N ALA A 213 -93.18 -67.84 -83.92
CA ALA A 213 -93.16 -67.59 -85.37
C ALA A 213 -93.32 -68.88 -86.18
N HIS A 214 -92.75 -70.00 -85.72
CA HIS A 214 -92.94 -71.33 -86.31
C HIS A 214 -94.41 -71.77 -86.23
N LEU A 215 -94.98 -71.74 -85.02
CA LEU A 215 -96.39 -72.12 -84.78
C LEU A 215 -97.37 -71.24 -85.56
N ALA A 216 -97.09 -69.94 -85.71
CA ALA A 216 -97.89 -69.04 -86.54
C ALA A 216 -97.85 -69.42 -88.03
N ALA A 217 -96.69 -69.85 -88.55
CA ALA A 217 -96.56 -70.31 -89.93
C ALA A 217 -97.28 -71.65 -90.17
N GLU A 218 -97.20 -72.59 -89.22
CA GLU A 218 -97.94 -73.87 -89.28
C GLU A 218 -99.46 -73.65 -89.20
N LEU A 219 -99.91 -72.75 -88.32
CA LEU A 219 -101.33 -72.37 -88.23
C LEU A 219 -101.84 -71.73 -89.53
N ALA A 220 -101.07 -70.80 -90.12
CA ALA A 220 -101.44 -70.16 -91.38
C ALA A 220 -101.55 -71.17 -92.55
N LYS A 221 -100.69 -72.19 -92.58
CA LYS A 221 -100.78 -73.30 -93.54
C LYS A 221 -102.07 -74.11 -93.33
N SER A 222 -102.34 -74.53 -92.09
CA SER A 222 -103.55 -75.29 -91.74
C SER A 222 -104.85 -74.51 -92.02
N GLU A 223 -104.87 -73.20 -91.78
CA GLU A 223 -106.00 -72.35 -92.14
C GLU A 223 -106.26 -72.32 -93.65
N GLN A 224 -105.22 -72.31 -94.47
CA GLN A 224 -105.36 -72.26 -95.93
C GLN A 224 -105.90 -73.59 -96.48
N GLU A 225 -105.45 -74.72 -95.93
CA GLU A 225 -106.00 -76.05 -96.20
C GLU A 225 -107.50 -76.12 -95.79
N ARG A 226 -107.84 -75.58 -94.61
CA ARG A 226 -109.23 -75.51 -94.13
C ARG A 226 -110.14 -74.62 -95.00
N LYS A 227 -109.64 -73.48 -95.50
CA LYS A 227 -110.40 -72.58 -96.40
C LYS A 227 -110.74 -73.30 -97.71
N HIS A 228 -109.77 -73.96 -98.34
CA HIS A 228 -109.97 -74.70 -99.58
C HIS A 228 -111.03 -75.81 -99.45
N LEU A 229 -111.07 -76.51 -98.32
CA LEU A 229 -112.11 -77.52 -98.02
C LEU A 229 -113.50 -76.90 -97.79
N ALA A 230 -113.57 -75.70 -97.20
CA ALA A 230 -114.84 -75.01 -96.95
C ALA A 230 -115.51 -74.54 -98.26
N ASP A 231 -114.74 -74.03 -99.20
CA ASP A 231 -115.24 -73.55 -100.50
C ASP A 231 -115.88 -74.69 -101.32
N LEU A 232 -115.30 -75.90 -101.27
CA LEU A 232 -115.90 -77.12 -101.86
C LEU A 232 -117.30 -77.42 -101.29
N VAL A 233 -117.50 -77.23 -99.98
CA VAL A 233 -118.78 -77.51 -99.30
C VAL A 233 -119.85 -76.47 -99.65
N VAL A 234 -119.47 -75.23 -99.94
CA VAL A 234 -120.41 -74.18 -100.38
C VAL A 234 -120.98 -74.51 -101.75
N ILE A 235 -120.13 -74.91 -102.71
CA ILE A 235 -120.54 -75.28 -104.08
C ILE A 235 -121.56 -76.42 -104.06
N LEU A 236 -121.36 -77.44 -103.21
CA LEU A 236 -122.27 -78.58 -103.08
C LEU A 236 -123.64 -78.23 -102.46
N ARG A 237 -123.78 -77.11 -101.75
CA ARG A 237 -125.03 -76.72 -101.06
C ARG A 237 -125.99 -75.90 -101.92
N GLN A 238 -125.55 -75.36 -103.06
CA GLN A 238 -126.37 -74.48 -103.89
C GLN A 238 -127.26 -75.20 -104.93
N SER A 239 -127.23 -76.54 -105.00
CA SER A 239 -127.84 -77.31 -106.10
C SER A 239 -129.20 -77.96 -105.83
N SER A 240 -129.81 -77.80 -104.65
CA SER A 240 -131.09 -78.44 -104.30
C SER A 240 -132.25 -77.44 -104.25
N SER A 241 -133.09 -77.45 -105.30
CA SER A 241 -134.31 -76.66 -105.45
C SER A 241 -135.33 -76.94 -104.32
N ASN A 242 -135.97 -75.93 -103.72
CA ASN A 242 -137.09 -75.13 -104.27
C ASN A 242 -138.34 -75.94 -104.64
N GLY A 243 -139.45 -75.63 -103.97
CA GLY A 243 -140.80 -76.09 -104.27
C GLY A 243 -141.80 -75.43 -103.32
N VAL A 244 -142.72 -74.61 -103.84
CA VAL A 244 -143.76 -73.90 -103.06
C VAL A 244 -145.11 -74.10 -103.76
N THR A 245 -146.16 -74.30 -102.96
CA THR A 245 -147.54 -74.51 -103.42
C THR A 245 -148.50 -73.52 -102.75
N PRO A 246 -149.67 -73.21 -103.36
CA PRO A 246 -150.36 -71.96 -103.09
C PRO A 246 -151.24 -71.96 -101.83
N ASP A 247 -150.65 -71.58 -100.70
CA ASP A 247 -151.34 -70.94 -99.56
C ASP A 247 -151.21 -69.40 -99.63
N GLU A 248 -150.85 -68.87 -100.80
CA GLU A 248 -150.06 -67.64 -100.95
C GLU A 248 -150.75 -66.32 -100.57
N LYS A 249 -152.09 -66.27 -100.40
CA LYS A 249 -152.78 -65.03 -100.02
C LYS A 249 -152.90 -64.84 -98.51
N ASP A 250 -153.43 -65.82 -97.81
CA ASP A 250 -153.40 -65.82 -96.34
C ASP A 250 -151.95 -65.91 -95.84
N ALA A 251 -151.07 -66.61 -96.57
CA ALA A 251 -149.63 -66.53 -96.34
C ALA A 251 -149.01 -65.20 -96.78
N GLN A 252 -149.57 -64.41 -97.71
CA GLN A 252 -149.07 -63.03 -97.97
C GLN A 252 -149.50 -62.05 -96.89
N GLU A 253 -150.73 -62.13 -96.40
CA GLU A 253 -151.17 -61.25 -95.30
C GLU A 253 -150.51 -61.64 -93.98
N ARG A 254 -150.34 -62.95 -93.71
CA ARG A 254 -149.47 -63.42 -92.62
C ARG A 254 -148.03 -62.99 -92.84
N ARG A 255 -147.41 -63.20 -94.00
CA ARG A 255 -146.04 -62.70 -94.28
C ARG A 255 -145.92 -61.19 -94.13
N LEU A 256 -146.95 -60.39 -94.46
CA LEU A 256 -146.94 -58.93 -94.26
C LEU A 256 -147.08 -58.53 -92.80
N LEU A 257 -147.85 -59.28 -91.99
CA LEU A 257 -147.97 -59.05 -90.56
C LEU A 257 -146.77 -59.60 -89.78
N GLU A 258 -146.21 -60.74 -90.19
CA GLU A 258 -144.94 -61.32 -89.73
C GLU A 258 -143.77 -60.40 -90.11
N GLN A 259 -143.73 -59.89 -91.35
CA GLN A 259 -142.74 -58.89 -91.77
C GLN A 259 -142.86 -57.61 -90.95
N ARG A 260 -144.06 -57.09 -90.70
CA ARG A 260 -144.25 -55.90 -89.85
C ARG A 260 -143.91 -56.15 -88.38
N LEU A 261 -144.15 -57.37 -87.88
CA LEU A 261 -143.77 -57.79 -86.54
C LEU A 261 -142.25 -57.92 -86.43
N GLU A 262 -141.60 -58.46 -87.47
CA GLU A 262 -140.14 -58.60 -87.53
C GLU A 262 -139.45 -57.24 -87.75
N GLU A 263 -140.01 -56.35 -88.58
CA GLU A 263 -139.60 -54.94 -88.69
C GLU A 263 -139.74 -54.22 -87.33
N ALA A 264 -140.83 -54.45 -86.59
CA ALA A 264 -141.02 -53.90 -85.25
C ALA A 264 -140.05 -54.52 -84.21
N HIS A 265 -139.76 -55.82 -84.29
CA HIS A 265 -138.75 -56.48 -83.46
C HIS A 265 -137.34 -55.99 -83.78
N LEU A 266 -137.02 -55.77 -85.05
CA LEU A 266 -135.73 -55.29 -85.53
C LEU A 266 -135.54 -53.82 -85.12
N HIS A 267 -136.55 -52.97 -85.27
CA HIS A 267 -136.54 -51.61 -84.70
C HIS A 267 -136.41 -51.62 -83.17
N LEU A 268 -137.09 -52.53 -82.46
CA LEU A 268 -136.93 -52.66 -81.00
C LEU A 268 -135.53 -53.17 -80.62
N ALA A 269 -134.92 -54.02 -81.44
CA ALA A 269 -133.55 -54.50 -81.28
C ALA A 269 -132.54 -53.37 -81.54
N ASP A 270 -132.67 -52.61 -82.62
CA ASP A 270 -131.84 -51.43 -82.95
C ASP A 270 -131.91 -50.35 -81.87
N ILE A 271 -133.12 -50.11 -81.35
CA ILE A 271 -133.32 -49.23 -80.18
C ILE A 271 -132.56 -49.82 -78.99
N LYS A 272 -132.77 -51.11 -78.67
CA LYS A 272 -132.14 -51.76 -77.51
C LYS A 272 -130.61 -51.78 -77.60
N THR A 273 -130.02 -52.07 -78.77
CA THR A 273 -128.57 -51.99 -78.97
C THR A 273 -128.08 -50.56 -78.84
N SER A 274 -128.76 -49.58 -79.43
CA SER A 274 -128.40 -48.16 -79.27
C SER A 274 -128.45 -47.69 -77.81
N TRP A 275 -129.43 -48.14 -77.01
CA TRP A 275 -129.45 -47.87 -75.57
C TRP A 275 -128.33 -48.61 -74.82
N SER A 276 -128.04 -49.87 -75.16
CA SER A 276 -126.91 -50.63 -74.58
C SER A 276 -125.55 -50.00 -74.91
N ASP A 277 -125.31 -49.59 -76.15
CA ASP A 277 -124.11 -48.87 -76.58
C ASP A 277 -123.98 -47.52 -75.86
N LYS A 278 -125.11 -46.82 -75.66
CA LYS A 278 -125.12 -45.57 -74.91
C LYS A 278 -124.83 -45.78 -73.43
N ILE A 279 -125.33 -46.86 -72.83
CA ILE A 279 -125.00 -47.27 -71.45
C ILE A 279 -123.50 -47.61 -71.36
N ALA A 280 -122.97 -48.49 -72.21
CA ALA A 280 -121.56 -48.86 -72.21
C ALA A 280 -120.61 -47.66 -72.46
N SER A 281 -121.04 -46.70 -73.29
CA SER A 281 -120.36 -45.42 -73.49
C SER A 281 -120.33 -44.56 -72.23
N LEU A 282 -121.46 -44.45 -71.51
CA LEU A 282 -121.57 -43.72 -70.25
C LEU A 282 -120.80 -44.42 -69.12
N GLU A 283 -120.87 -45.75 -69.00
CA GLU A 283 -120.08 -46.55 -68.05
C GLU A 283 -118.57 -46.38 -68.29
N THR A 284 -118.15 -46.37 -69.56
CA THR A 284 -116.76 -46.07 -69.94
C THR A 284 -116.37 -44.63 -69.56
N GLN A 285 -117.26 -43.66 -69.73
CA GLN A 285 -117.02 -42.27 -69.34
C GLN A 285 -116.94 -42.10 -67.81
N VAL A 286 -117.84 -42.73 -67.06
CA VAL A 286 -117.82 -42.76 -65.60
C VAL A 286 -116.54 -43.44 -65.10
N GLY A 287 -116.16 -44.60 -65.66
CA GLY A 287 -114.91 -45.28 -65.29
C GLY A 287 -113.65 -44.44 -65.55
N ARG A 288 -113.62 -43.67 -66.64
CA ARG A 288 -112.54 -42.70 -66.90
C ARG A 288 -112.52 -41.56 -65.88
N LEU A 289 -113.68 -40.96 -65.58
CA LEU A 289 -113.80 -39.88 -64.59
C LEU A 289 -113.45 -40.36 -63.16
N SER A 290 -113.88 -41.57 -62.77
CA SER A 290 -113.53 -42.18 -61.49
C SER A 290 -112.03 -42.45 -61.36
N ARG A 291 -111.38 -42.90 -62.45
CA ARG A 291 -109.92 -43.05 -62.49
C ARG A 291 -109.22 -41.69 -62.39
N GLN A 292 -109.63 -40.71 -63.18
CA GLN A 292 -109.06 -39.35 -63.16
C GLN A 292 -109.17 -38.71 -61.77
N ALA A 293 -110.33 -38.82 -61.11
CA ALA A 293 -110.53 -38.31 -59.75
C ALA A 293 -109.66 -39.03 -58.71
N ALA A 294 -109.39 -40.33 -58.89
CA ALA A 294 -108.47 -41.08 -58.03
C ALA A 294 -107.00 -40.71 -58.27
N GLU A 295 -106.62 -40.48 -59.53
CA GLU A 295 -105.28 -40.01 -59.95
C GLU A 295 -105.01 -38.60 -59.42
N GLU A 296 -105.91 -37.64 -59.62
CA GLU A 296 -105.83 -36.27 -59.07
C GLU A 296 -105.78 -36.31 -57.53
N SER A 297 -106.59 -37.16 -56.89
CA SER A 297 -106.52 -37.36 -55.44
C SER A 297 -105.17 -37.94 -54.97
N SER A 298 -104.51 -38.76 -55.79
CA SER A 298 -103.17 -39.30 -55.50
C SER A 298 -102.07 -38.25 -55.68
N GLU A 299 -102.22 -37.36 -56.66
CA GLU A 299 -101.29 -36.29 -56.96
C GLU A 299 -101.40 -35.17 -55.93
N ARG A 300 -102.63 -34.77 -55.57
CA ARG A 300 -102.90 -33.84 -54.48
C ARG A 300 -102.30 -34.31 -53.15
N ARG A 301 -102.38 -35.61 -52.83
CA ARG A 301 -101.72 -36.19 -51.65
C ARG A 301 -100.19 -36.13 -51.72
N ARG A 302 -99.59 -36.41 -52.89
CA ARG A 302 -98.13 -36.26 -53.10
C ARG A 302 -97.69 -34.80 -52.94
N ALA A 303 -98.37 -33.87 -53.60
CA ALA A 303 -98.09 -32.44 -53.51
C ALA A 303 -98.22 -31.88 -52.06
N ILE A 304 -99.17 -32.39 -51.27
CA ILE A 304 -99.28 -32.06 -49.84
C ILE A 304 -98.08 -32.62 -49.06
N ALA A 305 -97.75 -33.90 -49.21
CA ALA A 305 -96.62 -34.52 -48.51
C ALA A 305 -95.27 -33.90 -48.89
N ASP A 306 -95.07 -33.49 -50.14
CA ASP A 306 -93.85 -32.81 -50.58
C ASP A 306 -93.80 -31.36 -50.10
N LYS A 307 -94.95 -30.66 -50.03
CA LYS A 307 -95.05 -29.36 -49.35
C LYS A 307 -94.70 -29.47 -47.86
N GLU A 308 -95.15 -30.52 -47.18
CA GLU A 308 -94.84 -30.76 -45.76
C GLU A 308 -93.34 -31.00 -45.54
N LYS A 309 -92.68 -31.82 -46.37
CA LYS A 309 -91.21 -31.99 -46.36
C LYS A 309 -90.47 -30.67 -46.59
N LEU A 310 -90.91 -29.86 -47.55
CA LEU A 310 -90.30 -28.56 -47.85
C LEU A 310 -90.48 -27.57 -46.69
N LEU A 311 -91.65 -27.53 -46.06
CA LEU A 311 -91.89 -26.71 -44.86
C LEU A 311 -90.99 -27.15 -43.69
N GLU A 312 -90.79 -28.45 -43.48
CA GLU A 312 -89.90 -28.93 -42.42
C GLU A 312 -88.42 -28.60 -42.72
N LYS A 313 -87.98 -28.70 -43.98
CA LYS A 313 -86.62 -28.28 -44.36
C LYS A 313 -86.43 -26.76 -44.25
N ILE A 314 -87.47 -25.96 -44.50
CA ILE A 314 -87.44 -24.51 -44.24
C ILE A 314 -87.22 -24.25 -42.73
N LYS A 315 -88.01 -24.85 -41.83
CA LYS A 315 -87.80 -24.71 -40.38
C LYS A 315 -86.39 -25.12 -39.93
N GLN A 316 -85.86 -26.22 -40.49
CA GLN A 316 -84.51 -26.67 -40.17
C GLN A 316 -83.47 -25.61 -40.60
N LEU A 317 -83.59 -25.04 -41.80
CA LEU A 317 -82.70 -23.98 -42.29
C LEU A 317 -82.85 -22.68 -41.50
N GLU A 318 -84.06 -22.34 -41.05
CA GLU A 318 -84.32 -21.19 -40.16
C GLU A 318 -83.64 -21.36 -38.79
N ALA A 319 -83.69 -22.57 -38.21
CA ALA A 319 -82.99 -22.90 -36.97
C ALA A 319 -81.45 -22.92 -37.13
N GLU A 320 -80.95 -23.53 -38.20
CA GLU A 320 -79.51 -23.54 -38.56
C GLU A 320 -78.98 -22.10 -38.76
N LEU A 321 -79.79 -21.23 -39.38
CA LEU A 321 -79.48 -19.81 -39.55
C LEU A 321 -79.48 -19.06 -38.22
N GLU A 322 -80.43 -19.30 -37.31
CA GLU A 322 -80.49 -18.61 -36.01
C GLU A 322 -79.33 -19.02 -35.09
N CYS A 323 -78.97 -20.32 -35.06
CA CYS A 323 -77.75 -20.79 -34.41
C CYS A 323 -76.50 -20.10 -34.99
N SER A 324 -76.44 -19.96 -36.32
CA SER A 324 -75.32 -19.28 -37.01
C SER A 324 -75.23 -17.79 -36.65
N LYS A 325 -76.36 -17.08 -36.51
CA LYS A 325 -76.40 -15.69 -36.02
C LYS A 325 -75.89 -15.59 -34.58
N PHE A 326 -76.32 -16.50 -33.70
CA PHE A 326 -75.89 -16.51 -32.30
C PHE A 326 -74.38 -16.74 -32.17
N GLU A 327 -73.83 -17.69 -32.94
CA GLU A 327 -72.39 -17.89 -33.04
C GLU A 327 -71.65 -16.65 -33.56
N LEU A 328 -72.18 -15.98 -34.60
CA LEU A 328 -71.57 -14.80 -35.19
C LEU A 328 -71.56 -13.63 -34.19
N ASN A 329 -72.66 -13.39 -33.47
CA ASN A 329 -72.75 -12.38 -32.42
C ASN A 329 -71.77 -12.66 -31.26
N ASN A 330 -71.63 -13.92 -30.83
CA ASN A 330 -70.64 -14.30 -29.81
C ASN A 330 -69.19 -14.09 -30.31
N LYS A 331 -68.91 -14.40 -31.58
CA LYS A 331 -67.60 -14.12 -32.22
C LYS A 331 -67.34 -12.62 -32.30
N GLU A 332 -68.33 -11.80 -32.67
CA GLU A 332 -68.25 -10.34 -32.69
C GLU A 332 -68.02 -9.74 -31.29
N ALA A 333 -68.74 -10.21 -30.28
CA ALA A 333 -68.56 -9.83 -28.88
C ALA A 333 -67.23 -10.31 -28.27
N LYS A 334 -66.57 -11.31 -28.88
CA LYS A 334 -65.18 -11.67 -28.57
C LYS A 334 -64.18 -10.76 -29.30
N ILE A 335 -64.44 -10.41 -30.55
CA ILE A 335 -63.60 -9.48 -31.33
C ILE A 335 -63.58 -8.09 -30.68
N LYS A 336 -64.72 -7.59 -30.20
CA LYS A 336 -64.81 -6.30 -29.49
C LYS A 336 -63.91 -6.27 -28.25
N ARG A 337 -64.03 -7.26 -27.35
CA ARG A 337 -63.14 -7.41 -26.18
C ARG A 337 -61.67 -7.53 -26.57
N LEU A 338 -61.32 -8.37 -27.54
CA LEU A 338 -59.92 -8.46 -28.02
C LEU A 338 -59.41 -7.16 -28.65
N THR A 339 -60.30 -6.28 -29.13
CA THR A 339 -59.94 -4.95 -29.64
C THR A 339 -59.78 -3.95 -28.49
N GLU A 340 -60.60 -4.06 -27.44
CA GLU A 340 -60.46 -3.33 -26.17
C GLU A 340 -59.12 -3.71 -25.49
N ASP A 341 -58.86 -5.00 -25.27
CA ASP A 341 -57.60 -5.55 -24.74
C ASP A 341 -56.36 -5.02 -25.50
N VAL A 342 -56.41 -5.00 -26.84
CA VAL A 342 -55.31 -4.52 -27.70
C VAL A 342 -55.13 -3.00 -27.63
N ASN A 343 -56.22 -2.24 -27.44
CA ASN A 343 -56.13 -0.79 -27.24
C ASN A 343 -55.54 -0.45 -25.87
N GLU A 344 -55.96 -1.16 -24.81
CA GLU A 344 -55.42 -1.01 -23.45
C GLU A 344 -53.91 -1.30 -23.42
N LEU A 345 -53.49 -2.46 -23.93
CA LEU A 345 -52.06 -2.81 -24.09
C LEU A 345 -51.30 -1.79 -24.97
N SER A 346 -51.95 -1.22 -26.00
CA SER A 346 -51.34 -0.16 -26.81
C SER A 346 -51.21 1.18 -26.06
N THR A 347 -52.03 1.45 -25.05
CA THR A 347 -51.88 2.63 -24.18
C THR A 347 -50.85 2.40 -23.08
N GLU A 348 -50.81 1.22 -22.46
CA GLU A 348 -49.77 0.85 -21.49
C GLU A 348 -48.38 0.89 -22.13
N LEU A 349 -48.21 0.30 -23.32
CA LEU A 349 -46.96 0.32 -24.07
C LEU A 349 -46.49 1.75 -24.38
N LYS A 350 -47.42 2.68 -24.66
CA LYS A 350 -47.10 4.10 -24.88
C LYS A 350 -46.72 4.82 -23.60
N SER A 351 -47.33 4.49 -22.46
CA SER A 351 -46.91 5.02 -21.16
C SER A 351 -45.47 4.60 -20.89
N VAL A 352 -45.19 3.29 -20.90
CA VAL A 352 -43.84 2.76 -20.63
C VAL A 352 -42.80 3.29 -21.62
N GLN A 353 -43.17 3.52 -22.88
CA GLN A 353 -42.31 4.21 -23.85
C GLN A 353 -42.00 5.65 -23.42
N ASN A 354 -43.02 6.46 -23.09
CA ASN A 354 -42.82 7.82 -22.61
C ASN A 354 -41.97 7.85 -21.32
N ASP A 355 -42.30 6.99 -20.34
CA ASP A 355 -41.58 6.88 -19.06
C ASP A 355 -40.08 6.56 -19.29
N SER A 356 -39.79 5.66 -20.24
CA SER A 356 -38.41 5.31 -20.62
C SER A 356 -37.70 6.41 -21.42
N ASP A 357 -38.40 7.16 -22.28
CA ASP A 357 -37.83 8.31 -22.98
C ASP A 357 -37.54 9.47 -22.00
N GLU A 358 -38.41 9.69 -21.00
CA GLU A 358 -38.17 10.64 -19.91
C GLU A 358 -36.92 10.25 -19.10
N GLU A 359 -36.80 8.99 -18.66
CA GLU A 359 -35.58 8.49 -17.98
C GLU A 359 -34.33 8.64 -18.85
N ILE A 360 -34.42 8.33 -20.15
CA ILE A 360 -33.32 8.51 -21.10
C ILE A 360 -32.94 10.00 -21.24
N THR A 361 -33.90 10.94 -21.23
CA THR A 361 -33.57 12.37 -21.26
C THR A 361 -32.97 12.87 -19.94
N PHE A 362 -33.41 12.34 -18.79
CA PHE A 362 -32.83 12.62 -17.49
C PHE A 362 -31.37 12.16 -17.43
N LEU A 363 -31.10 10.88 -17.73
CA LEU A 363 -29.76 10.29 -17.72
C LEU A 363 -28.81 10.96 -18.73
N ARG A 364 -29.32 11.40 -19.90
CA ARG A 364 -28.53 12.21 -20.85
C ARG A 364 -28.15 13.58 -20.28
N THR A 365 -29.02 14.19 -19.49
CA THR A 365 -28.79 15.51 -18.86
C THR A 365 -27.80 15.39 -17.70
N GLU A 366 -27.96 14.38 -16.84
CA GLU A 366 -27.02 14.06 -15.76
C GLU A 366 -25.62 13.73 -16.32
N LEU A 367 -25.55 12.94 -17.39
CA LEU A 367 -24.30 12.63 -18.10
C LEU A 367 -23.63 13.88 -18.69
N ASP A 368 -24.38 14.90 -19.14
CA ASP A 368 -23.78 16.14 -19.62
C ASP A 368 -23.30 17.05 -18.49
N ASN A 369 -24.07 17.15 -17.40
CA ASN A 369 -23.64 17.82 -16.17
C ASN A 369 -22.30 17.22 -15.69
N ALA A 370 -22.21 15.89 -15.56
CA ALA A 370 -20.98 15.20 -15.17
C ALA A 370 -19.81 15.44 -16.13
N LYS A 371 -20.04 15.58 -17.45
CA LYS A 371 -18.99 16.00 -18.41
C LYS A 371 -18.53 17.44 -18.16
N THR A 372 -19.44 18.36 -17.82
CA THR A 372 -19.05 19.75 -17.51
C THR A 372 -18.23 19.81 -16.22
N GLU A 373 -18.59 19.04 -15.20
CA GLU A 373 -17.83 18.92 -13.95
C GLU A 373 -16.44 18.32 -14.20
N LEU A 374 -16.35 17.19 -14.94
CA LEU A 374 -15.06 16.61 -15.34
C LEU A 374 -14.18 17.59 -16.13
N LYS A 375 -14.78 18.44 -16.98
CA LYS A 375 -14.06 19.48 -17.72
C LYS A 375 -13.54 20.61 -16.81
N ILE A 376 -14.30 20.97 -15.76
CA ILE A 376 -13.88 21.94 -14.74
C ILE A 376 -12.76 21.35 -13.87
N VAL A 377 -12.94 20.13 -13.37
CA VAL A 377 -11.93 19.41 -12.56
C VAL A 377 -10.63 19.23 -13.34
N ARG A 378 -10.71 18.87 -14.63
CA ARG A 378 -9.52 18.76 -15.49
C ARG A 378 -8.80 20.09 -15.63
N LYS A 379 -9.50 21.18 -15.95
CA LYS A 379 -8.90 22.52 -16.02
C LYS A 379 -8.25 22.94 -14.69
N ASN A 380 -8.85 22.57 -13.56
CA ASN A 380 -8.30 22.85 -12.24
C ASN A 380 -7.03 22.02 -11.96
N LEU A 381 -6.96 20.77 -12.45
CA LEU A 381 -5.75 19.95 -12.41
C LEU A 381 -4.66 20.55 -13.32
N ASP A 382 -4.97 20.88 -14.58
CA ASP A 382 -4.04 21.51 -15.52
C ASP A 382 -3.43 22.80 -14.94
N ASN A 383 -4.24 23.61 -14.23
CA ASN A 383 -3.77 24.80 -13.50
C ASN A 383 -2.85 24.43 -12.32
N ALA A 384 -3.23 23.44 -11.50
CA ALA A 384 -2.47 23.03 -10.32
C ALA A 384 -1.12 22.41 -10.70
N GLU A 385 -1.06 21.64 -11.79
CA GLU A 385 0.18 21.14 -12.38
C GLU A 385 1.09 22.30 -12.84
N SER A 386 0.53 23.37 -13.44
CA SER A 386 1.32 24.56 -13.81
C SER A 386 1.87 25.34 -12.61
N GLU A 387 1.12 25.47 -11.50
CA GLU A 387 1.66 26.08 -10.27
C GLU A 387 2.70 25.18 -9.56
N LEU A 388 2.54 23.85 -9.64
CA LEU A 388 3.53 22.90 -9.14
C LEU A 388 4.84 22.98 -9.94
N ASP A 389 4.75 23.13 -11.27
CA ASP A 389 5.93 23.28 -12.13
C ASP A 389 6.68 24.59 -11.84
N LYS A 390 5.96 25.72 -11.69
CA LYS A 390 6.55 27.00 -11.27
C LYS A 390 7.24 26.92 -9.91
N THR A 391 6.60 26.30 -8.92
CA THR A 391 7.19 26.18 -7.56
C THR A 391 8.35 25.18 -7.51
N SER A 392 8.35 24.14 -8.35
CA SER A 392 9.52 23.28 -8.60
C SER A 392 10.69 24.07 -9.21
N ASP A 393 10.39 24.96 -10.17
CA ASP A 393 11.36 25.82 -10.84
C ASP A 393 11.94 26.89 -9.89
N GLU A 394 11.11 27.43 -8.97
CA GLU A 394 11.54 28.31 -7.87
C GLU A 394 12.39 27.57 -6.82
N CYS A 395 11.98 26.37 -6.38
CA CYS A 395 12.81 25.53 -5.51
C CYS A 395 14.17 25.20 -6.14
N SER A 396 14.21 24.98 -7.46
CA SER A 396 15.45 24.73 -8.19
C SER A 396 16.38 25.96 -8.22
N LYS A 397 15.81 27.17 -8.42
CA LYS A 397 16.55 28.44 -8.35
C LYS A 397 17.07 28.73 -6.94
N LEU A 398 16.24 28.55 -5.92
CA LEU A 398 16.61 28.71 -4.51
C LEU A 398 17.71 27.73 -4.11
N LYS A 399 17.64 26.47 -4.56
CA LYS A 399 18.69 25.47 -4.32
C LYS A 399 20.03 25.90 -4.92
N LEU A 400 20.05 26.32 -6.20
CA LEU A 400 21.28 26.84 -6.83
C LEU A 400 21.85 28.05 -6.07
N SER A 401 21.00 28.92 -5.55
CA SER A 401 21.42 30.04 -4.69
C SER A 401 22.07 29.55 -3.38
N VAL A 402 21.45 28.59 -2.68
CA VAL A 402 21.99 28.01 -1.44
C VAL A 402 23.30 27.26 -1.68
N ASP A 403 23.39 26.48 -2.76
CA ASP A 403 24.61 25.77 -3.16
C ASP A 403 25.75 26.78 -3.46
N SER A 404 25.44 27.94 -4.06
CA SER A 404 26.43 29.02 -4.25
C SER A 404 26.86 29.71 -2.96
N GLU A 405 25.94 29.94 -2.01
CA GLU A 405 26.25 30.50 -0.70
C GLU A 405 26.99 29.51 0.22
N HIS A 406 26.87 28.21 -0.03
CA HIS A 406 27.76 27.22 0.60
C HIS A 406 29.18 27.29 0.01
N GLN A 407 29.34 27.45 -1.31
CA GLN A 407 30.67 27.64 -1.91
C GLN A 407 31.37 28.93 -1.43
N THR A 408 30.64 30.04 -1.26
CA THR A 408 31.20 31.26 -0.64
C THR A 408 31.53 31.04 0.83
N SER A 409 30.65 30.39 1.60
CA SER A 409 30.90 30.08 3.02
C SER A 409 32.13 29.20 3.21
N ASP A 410 32.30 28.15 2.41
CA ASP A 410 33.46 27.25 2.48
C ASP A 410 34.75 27.95 2.04
N SER A 411 34.69 28.81 1.01
CA SER A 411 35.82 29.65 0.61
C SER A 411 36.25 30.63 1.73
N LEU A 412 35.29 31.19 2.47
CA LEU A 412 35.54 32.04 3.63
C LEU A 412 36.07 31.24 4.82
N ARG A 413 35.58 30.01 5.06
CA ARG A 413 36.11 29.10 6.09
C ARG A 413 37.56 28.72 5.81
N GLU A 414 37.90 28.41 4.56
CA GLU A 414 39.30 28.19 4.16
C GLU A 414 40.17 29.43 4.40
N MET A 415 39.66 30.63 4.11
CA MET A 415 40.39 31.88 4.33
C MET A 415 40.60 32.18 5.82
N ILE A 416 39.57 31.95 6.65
CA ILE A 416 39.67 32.06 8.11
C ILE A 416 40.70 31.06 8.64
N ALA A 417 40.65 29.79 8.24
CA ALA A 417 41.62 28.77 8.68
C ALA A 417 43.07 29.09 8.27
N LYS A 418 43.27 29.76 7.12
CA LYS A 418 44.59 30.28 6.70
C LYS A 418 45.06 31.41 7.61
N PHE A 419 44.21 32.40 7.88
CA PHE A 419 44.54 33.50 8.80
C PHE A 419 44.70 33.04 10.27
N GLU A 420 43.95 32.04 10.74
CA GLU A 420 44.16 31.44 12.06
C GLU A 420 45.52 30.76 12.17
N LYS A 421 45.96 30.06 11.12
CA LYS A 421 47.30 29.46 11.03
C LYS A 421 48.41 30.52 10.97
N GLU A 422 48.26 31.55 10.13
CA GLU A 422 49.21 32.67 10.04
C GLU A 422 49.32 33.44 11.36
N LEU A 423 48.19 33.62 12.07
CA LEU A 423 48.16 34.25 13.39
C LEU A 423 48.85 33.40 14.46
N GLU A 424 48.75 32.07 14.40
CA GLU A 424 49.44 31.18 15.35
C GLU A 424 50.94 31.06 15.03
N GLU A 425 51.33 31.04 13.76
CA GLU A 425 52.73 31.15 13.34
C GLU A 425 53.35 32.49 13.80
N GLU A 426 52.62 33.60 13.68
CA GLU A 426 53.09 34.90 14.15
C GLU A 426 53.08 35.04 15.69
N ARG A 427 52.18 34.33 16.39
CA ARG A 427 52.27 34.17 17.85
C ARG A 427 53.52 33.38 18.25
N GLU A 428 53.88 32.31 17.53
CA GLU A 428 55.11 31.57 17.81
C GLU A 428 56.35 32.41 17.50
N ASN A 429 56.38 33.14 16.37
CA ASN A 429 57.42 34.11 16.04
C ASN A 429 57.58 35.16 17.15
N SER A 430 56.49 35.81 17.54
CA SER A 430 56.46 36.83 18.60
C SER A 430 56.95 36.27 19.95
N LEU A 431 56.52 35.05 20.32
CA LEU A 431 56.99 34.35 21.51
C LEU A 431 58.49 34.01 21.42
N ASN A 432 59.01 33.64 20.24
CA ASN A 432 60.42 33.36 20.02
C ASN A 432 61.28 34.65 19.99
N VAL A 433 60.74 35.76 19.49
CA VAL A 433 61.30 37.12 19.64
C VAL A 433 61.31 37.52 21.12
N GLN A 434 60.27 37.23 21.90
CA GLN A 434 60.22 37.53 23.32
C GLN A 434 61.23 36.67 24.14
N LYS A 435 61.38 35.38 23.81
CA LYS A 435 62.42 34.49 24.38
C LYS A 435 63.84 34.99 24.07
N THR A 436 64.09 35.43 22.84
CA THR A 436 65.41 35.96 22.45
C THR A 436 65.68 37.34 23.05
N LEU A 437 64.68 38.23 23.12
CA LEU A 437 64.79 39.53 23.78
C LEU A 437 65.04 39.40 25.29
N THR A 438 64.37 38.47 25.97
CA THR A 438 64.60 38.19 27.40
C THR A 438 65.98 37.57 27.64
N ARG A 439 66.46 36.67 26.77
CA ARG A 439 67.84 36.18 26.79
C ARG A 439 68.87 37.31 26.57
N VAL A 440 68.71 38.14 25.54
CA VAL A 440 69.63 39.27 25.28
C VAL A 440 69.58 40.29 26.43
N THR A 441 68.42 40.47 27.08
CA THR A 441 68.27 41.35 28.24
C THR A 441 68.98 40.78 29.48
N SER A 442 68.88 39.48 29.75
CA SER A 442 69.61 38.85 30.87
C SER A 442 71.12 38.78 30.61
N GLU A 443 71.55 38.53 29.37
CA GLU A 443 72.94 38.63 28.94
C GLU A 443 73.49 40.06 29.11
N LYS A 444 72.74 41.08 28.66
CA LYS A 444 73.08 42.50 28.86
C LYS A 444 73.16 42.86 30.35
N ASN A 445 72.20 42.41 31.16
CA ASN A 445 72.20 42.71 32.59
C ASN A 445 73.36 42.01 33.31
N SER A 446 73.70 40.76 32.94
CA SER A 446 74.89 40.06 33.43
C SER A 446 76.20 40.73 32.98
N ALA A 447 76.25 41.29 31.76
CA ALA A 447 77.36 42.08 31.29
C ALA A 447 77.48 43.43 32.01
N LEU A 448 76.37 44.08 32.36
CA LEU A 448 76.34 45.30 33.18
C LEU A 448 76.81 45.04 34.61
N VAL A 449 76.40 43.93 35.24
CA VAL A 449 76.90 43.51 36.55
C VAL A 449 78.41 43.27 36.47
N ARG A 450 78.90 42.51 35.48
CA ARG A 450 80.35 42.31 35.27
C ARG A 450 81.11 43.61 34.97
N ASN A 451 80.49 44.58 34.29
CA ASN A 451 81.09 45.89 34.07
C ASN A 451 81.17 46.71 35.37
N ALA A 452 80.15 46.63 36.23
CA ALA A 452 80.16 47.24 37.56
C ALA A 452 81.21 46.57 38.49
N GLU A 453 81.30 45.25 38.49
CA GLU A 453 82.33 44.48 39.21
C GLU A 453 83.75 44.89 38.77
N VAL A 454 84.01 44.94 37.46
CA VAL A 454 85.30 45.39 36.91
C VAL A 454 85.58 46.86 37.23
N SER A 455 84.56 47.73 37.16
CA SER A 455 84.69 49.15 37.53
C SER A 455 85.02 49.33 39.00
N GLN A 456 84.42 48.51 39.88
CA GLN A 456 84.71 48.48 41.31
C GLN A 456 86.12 47.97 41.61
N GLN A 457 86.57 46.91 40.91
CA GLN A 457 87.96 46.43 40.98
C GLN A 457 88.96 47.50 40.52
N ILE A 458 88.66 48.22 39.43
CA ILE A 458 89.49 49.33 38.94
C ILE A 458 89.58 50.47 39.97
N GLU A 459 88.49 50.84 40.63
CA GLU A 459 88.53 51.93 41.63
C GLU A 459 89.24 51.50 42.93
N LEU A 460 89.13 50.23 43.34
CA LEU A 460 89.95 49.64 44.41
C LEU A 460 91.45 49.69 44.06
N ILE A 461 91.83 49.27 42.85
CA ILE A 461 93.22 49.34 42.38
C ILE A 461 93.72 50.79 42.34
N LYS A 462 92.89 51.76 41.93
CA LYS A 462 93.24 53.21 42.03
C LYS A 462 93.33 53.70 43.48
N GLN A 463 92.62 53.10 44.42
CA GLN A 463 92.70 53.46 45.84
C GLN A 463 93.99 52.95 46.46
N ASP A 464 94.40 51.70 46.17
CA ASP A 464 95.70 51.16 46.57
C ASP A 464 96.86 51.86 45.87
N MET A 465 96.73 52.19 44.58
CA MET A 465 97.74 53.00 43.87
C MET A 465 97.88 54.39 44.52
N ARG A 466 96.77 55.08 44.83
CA ARG A 466 96.78 56.33 45.63
C ARG A 466 97.17 56.12 47.11
N ARG A 467 97.40 54.89 47.57
CA ARG A 467 97.98 54.58 48.89
C ARG A 467 99.49 54.44 48.76
N GLN A 468 99.96 53.63 47.81
CA GLN A 468 101.37 53.52 47.45
C GLN A 468 101.97 54.87 47.04
N GLU A 469 101.24 55.70 46.30
CA GLU A 469 101.67 57.04 45.90
C GLU A 469 101.86 57.99 47.11
N ARG A 470 101.14 57.76 48.21
CA ARG A 470 101.38 58.46 49.49
C ARG A 470 102.56 57.85 50.25
N GLU A 471 102.63 56.52 50.35
CA GLU A 471 103.77 55.80 50.95
C GLU A 471 105.10 56.19 50.28
N THR A 472 105.14 56.33 48.94
CA THR A 472 106.32 56.81 48.21
C THR A 472 106.62 58.29 48.45
N ASN A 473 105.59 59.15 48.57
CA ASN A 473 105.81 60.57 48.91
C ASN A 473 106.31 60.76 50.35
N GLU A 474 105.83 59.95 51.30
CA GLU A 474 106.34 59.93 52.67
C GLU A 474 107.81 59.46 52.72
N LEU A 475 108.17 58.43 51.96
CA LEU A 475 109.56 57.99 51.80
C LEU A 475 110.42 59.05 51.09
N MET A 476 109.90 59.74 50.07
CA MET A 476 110.58 60.84 49.37
C MET A 476 110.90 62.00 50.33
N ASN A 477 109.92 62.42 51.14
CA ASN A 477 110.10 63.46 52.15
C ASN A 477 111.12 63.06 53.23
N LYS A 478 111.18 61.76 53.56
CA LYS A 478 112.16 61.21 54.52
C LYS A 478 113.57 61.14 53.93
N LEU A 479 113.69 60.90 52.62
CA LEU A 479 114.96 60.97 51.89
C LEU A 479 115.52 62.40 51.92
N THR A 480 114.70 63.41 51.60
CA THR A 480 115.14 64.82 51.63
C THR A 480 115.54 65.30 53.03
N GLN A 481 114.88 64.82 54.10
CA GLN A 481 115.32 65.11 55.48
C GLN A 481 116.71 64.55 55.77
N LEU A 482 117.01 63.32 55.35
CA LEU A 482 118.33 62.71 55.51
C LEU A 482 119.39 63.41 54.64
N GLU A 483 119.03 63.91 53.46
CA GLU A 483 119.92 64.73 52.62
C GLU A 483 120.27 66.08 53.28
N GLU A 484 119.32 66.74 53.95
CA GLU A 484 119.60 67.96 54.72
C GLU A 484 120.52 67.73 55.93
N GLU A 485 120.38 66.61 56.64
CA GLU A 485 121.29 66.24 57.74
C GLU A 485 122.71 65.93 57.22
N ASN A 486 122.80 65.24 56.08
CA ASN A 486 124.07 64.96 55.40
C ASN A 486 124.76 66.25 54.90
N ALA A 487 123.99 67.25 54.45
CA ALA A 487 124.50 68.57 54.11
C ALA A 487 125.09 69.32 55.33
N LYS A 488 124.41 69.26 56.48
CA LYS A 488 124.90 69.86 57.74
C LYS A 488 126.20 69.21 58.21
N LEU A 489 126.32 67.87 58.10
CA LEU A 489 127.55 67.13 58.41
C LEU A 489 128.74 67.53 57.52
N LYS A 490 128.53 67.68 56.19
CA LYS A 490 129.57 68.13 55.25
C LYS A 490 130.11 69.53 55.59
N GLN A 491 129.27 70.42 56.12
CA GLN A 491 129.69 71.76 56.50
C GLN A 491 130.69 71.74 57.68
N GLY A 492 130.49 70.85 58.67
CA GLY A 492 131.41 70.65 59.79
C GLY A 492 132.80 70.16 59.36
N VAL A 493 132.86 69.17 58.46
CA VAL A 493 134.12 68.64 57.91
C VAL A 493 134.94 69.75 57.23
N SER A 494 134.28 70.67 56.52
CA SER A 494 134.95 71.79 55.83
C SER A 494 135.64 72.79 56.78
N LEU A 495 135.18 72.88 58.04
CA LEU A 495 135.74 73.76 59.05
C LEU A 495 136.97 73.11 59.72
N GLN A 496 136.89 71.80 59.99
CA GLN A 496 137.97 71.01 60.57
C GLN A 496 139.19 70.95 59.64
N GLN A 497 138.98 70.80 58.32
CA GLN A 497 140.05 70.81 57.32
C GLN A 497 140.85 72.13 57.32
N LYS A 498 140.17 73.27 57.49
CA LYS A 498 140.81 74.60 57.50
C LYS A 498 141.67 74.84 58.74
N LEU A 499 141.28 74.30 59.89
CA LEU A 499 142.08 74.37 61.12
C LEU A 499 143.30 73.45 61.04
N MET A 500 143.16 72.26 60.45
CA MET A 500 144.29 71.34 60.24
C MET A 500 145.40 71.96 59.37
N ASN A 501 145.02 72.64 58.27
CA ASN A 501 145.99 73.31 57.40
C ASN A 501 146.72 74.46 58.12
N ASN A 502 146.01 75.26 58.93
CA ASN A 502 146.60 76.36 59.71
C ASN A 502 147.64 75.85 60.74
N ILE A 503 147.41 74.67 61.33
CA ILE A 503 148.38 74.04 62.23
C ILE A 503 149.63 73.63 61.46
N ASN A 504 149.49 72.96 60.31
CA ASN A 504 150.63 72.58 59.45
C ASN A 504 151.47 73.80 59.01
N GLU A 505 150.84 74.90 58.55
CA GLU A 505 151.57 76.10 58.11
C GLU A 505 152.36 76.77 59.24
N LEU A 506 151.85 76.74 60.48
CA LEU A 506 152.54 77.28 61.64
C LEU A 506 153.66 76.36 62.13
N GLU A 507 153.47 75.03 62.08
CA GLU A 507 154.53 74.06 62.35
C GLU A 507 155.65 74.14 61.30
N GLU A 508 155.33 74.36 60.02
CA GLU A 508 156.31 74.52 58.95
C GLU A 508 157.15 75.80 59.13
N GLN A 509 156.53 76.93 59.47
CA GLN A 509 157.24 78.18 59.82
C GLN A 509 158.15 78.02 61.05
N ILE A 510 157.73 77.21 62.04
CA ILE A 510 158.58 76.84 63.19
C ILE A 510 159.72 75.93 62.74
N SER A 511 159.49 75.00 61.81
CA SER A 511 160.53 74.12 61.24
C SER A 511 161.60 74.92 60.47
N GLU A 512 161.20 75.99 59.78
CA GLU A 512 162.11 76.78 58.96
C GLU A 512 162.97 77.72 59.82
N LYS A 513 162.40 78.38 60.83
CA LYS A 513 163.18 79.14 61.82
C LYS A 513 164.10 78.24 62.64
N ASN A 514 163.76 76.96 62.83
CA ASN A 514 164.65 75.95 63.41
C ASN A 514 165.91 75.64 62.55
N LYS A 515 165.92 75.94 61.24
CA LYS A 515 167.12 75.80 60.38
C LYS A 515 168.03 77.02 60.55
N THR A 516 167.49 78.23 60.45
CA THR A 516 168.26 79.49 60.57
C THR A 516 168.88 79.66 61.96
N ILE A 517 168.14 79.30 63.03
CA ILE A 517 168.66 79.37 64.39
C ILE A 517 169.78 78.34 64.62
N LYS A 518 169.71 77.12 64.06
CA LYS A 518 170.82 76.15 64.12
C LYS A 518 172.11 76.68 63.47
N MET A 519 171.98 77.44 62.38
CA MET A 519 173.13 78.04 61.68
C MET A 519 173.81 79.15 62.51
N LEU A 520 173.04 79.90 63.29
CA LEU A 520 173.56 80.89 64.25
C LEU A 520 174.04 80.25 65.57
N GLN A 521 173.41 79.15 66.01
CA GLN A 521 173.83 78.38 67.17
C GLN A 521 175.16 77.66 66.91
N LEU A 522 175.44 77.18 65.70
CA LEU A 522 176.77 76.64 65.37
C LEU A 522 177.87 77.71 65.53
N ARG A 523 177.55 78.99 65.27
CA ARG A 523 178.45 80.14 65.46
C ARG A 523 178.52 80.67 66.90
N LEU A 524 177.68 80.16 67.81
CA LEU A 524 177.67 80.51 69.24
C LEU A 524 177.98 79.32 70.17
N ALA A 525 177.96 78.08 69.67
CA ALA A 525 178.37 76.89 70.41
C ALA A 525 179.88 76.92 70.71
N ASP A 526 180.69 77.41 69.77
CA ASP A 526 182.11 77.74 70.00
C ASP A 526 182.32 78.78 71.11
N MET A 527 181.31 79.63 71.39
CA MET A 527 181.31 80.58 72.50
C MET A 527 180.61 80.07 73.76
N LYS A 528 179.87 78.95 73.70
CA LYS A 528 179.11 78.42 74.84
C LYS A 528 179.51 77.00 75.23
N LYS A 529 180.81 76.89 75.51
CA LYS A 529 181.45 75.88 76.39
C LYS A 529 180.97 76.02 77.86
N THR A 530 179.66 76.26 78.06
CA THR A 530 179.12 76.95 79.25
C THR A 530 177.65 76.58 79.53
N LEU A 531 177.41 75.36 80.06
CA LEU A 531 176.18 74.92 80.77
C LEU A 531 174.91 74.72 79.87
N GLN A 532 173.90 73.84 80.15
CA GLN A 532 173.71 72.66 81.04
C GLN A 532 172.38 71.92 80.70
N GLN A 533 172.34 70.57 80.80
CA GLN A 533 171.39 69.72 81.58
C GLN A 533 169.82 69.69 81.37
N GLU A 534 169.23 68.48 81.08
CA GLU A 534 167.84 67.93 81.34
C GLU A 534 166.57 68.55 80.62
N LEU A 535 165.35 67.98 80.35
CA LEU A 535 164.44 66.79 80.64
C LEU A 535 163.09 67.18 81.38
N ARG A 536 161.90 66.49 81.42
CA ARG A 536 161.42 65.08 81.18
C ARG A 536 159.84 64.84 81.14
N THR A 537 159.25 64.14 80.14
CA THR A 537 158.03 63.21 80.19
C THR A 537 156.55 63.75 80.50
N PRO A 538 155.44 62.95 80.79
CA PRO A 538 154.52 62.11 79.90
C PRO A 538 152.93 61.99 80.21
N GLY A 539 152.06 61.28 79.41
CA GLY A 539 150.95 60.35 79.91
C GLY A 539 149.43 60.22 79.39
N ASN A 540 149.00 59.03 78.84
CA ASN A 540 147.76 58.14 79.06
C ASN A 540 146.27 58.31 78.40
N PRO A 541 145.19 57.42 78.58
CA PRO A 541 144.51 56.62 77.47
C PRO A 541 142.94 56.23 77.41
N SER A 542 142.47 55.49 76.35
CA SER A 542 141.43 54.34 76.27
C SER A 542 139.89 54.44 75.88
N TYR A 543 139.32 53.56 74.97
CA TYR A 543 137.95 52.86 74.90
C TYR A 543 137.36 52.38 73.50
N HIS A 544 136.36 51.43 73.43
CA HIS A 544 135.35 51.03 72.35
C HIS A 544 134.32 49.94 72.89
N SER A 545 133.31 49.21 72.29
CA SER A 545 132.65 48.81 70.98
C SER A 545 131.28 48.04 71.23
N ASP A 546 130.42 47.44 70.34
CA ASP A 546 129.70 47.76 69.06
C ASP A 546 128.62 46.68 68.54
N LEU A 547 127.49 47.10 67.89
CA LEU A 547 126.57 46.50 66.82
C LEU A 547 125.43 45.38 66.91
N LEU A 548 124.26 45.67 66.25
CA LEU A 548 123.25 44.88 65.41
C LEU A 548 121.84 44.30 65.88
N GLU A 549 120.94 43.87 64.93
CA GLU A 549 119.44 44.07 64.92
C GLU A 549 118.41 42.92 64.47
N ASN A 550 117.12 43.07 64.88
CA ASN A 550 115.74 42.85 64.24
C ASN A 550 115.05 41.52 63.69
N ASN A 551 114.02 41.00 64.43
CA ASN A 551 112.52 41.00 64.22
C ASN A 551 111.65 40.16 63.17
N THR A 552 110.33 39.92 63.51
CA THR A 552 109.06 39.58 62.70
C THR A 552 108.45 38.13 62.55
N ALA A 553 107.10 38.00 62.27
CA ALA A 553 106.31 36.73 62.09
C ALA A 553 104.84 36.83 61.49
N ALA A 554 104.24 35.70 60.96
CA ALA A 554 102.78 35.32 60.79
C ALA A 554 101.92 35.80 59.52
N ILE A 555 100.73 35.27 59.04
CA ILE A 555 99.90 34.01 59.21
C ILE A 555 98.66 33.79 58.20
N LEU A 556 98.19 32.52 57.95
CA LEU A 556 96.85 31.93 57.51
C LEU A 556 96.14 32.08 56.08
N THR A 557 95.00 31.35 55.87
CA THR A 557 94.32 30.80 54.60
C THR A 557 92.72 30.82 54.67
N PRO A 558 91.76 30.04 54.00
CA PRO A 558 91.72 28.93 52.95
C PRO A 558 90.44 28.73 51.96
N THR A 559 90.40 27.67 51.10
CA THR A 559 89.28 26.69 50.69
C THR A 559 88.09 26.88 49.64
N GLN A 560 88.08 26.06 48.54
CA GLN A 560 87.05 25.21 47.77
C GLN A 560 85.67 25.77 47.20
N ILE A 561 84.70 25.09 46.46
CA ILE A 561 84.34 23.65 46.11
C ILE A 561 83.67 23.34 44.69
N SER A 562 82.51 22.62 44.50
CA SER A 562 82.09 21.85 43.24
C SER A 562 80.53 21.60 42.95
N THR A 563 80.08 20.75 41.97
CA THR A 563 78.68 20.65 41.38
C THR A 563 78.07 19.28 40.86
N ARG A 564 76.72 19.08 41.00
CA ARG A 564 75.63 18.35 40.21
C ARG A 564 75.70 16.85 39.70
N THR A 565 74.56 16.29 39.19
CA THR A 565 74.16 14.83 39.15
C THR A 565 73.34 14.28 37.92
N LEU A 566 73.11 12.94 37.90
CA LEU A 566 72.45 11.89 37.01
C LEU A 566 70.94 12.06 36.57
N PRO A 567 70.22 11.19 35.73
CA PRO A 567 70.09 9.69 35.72
C PRO A 567 69.82 8.92 34.36
N ASN A 568 69.06 7.78 34.33
CA ASN A 568 69.18 6.62 33.40
C ASN A 568 67.93 5.64 33.29
N ILE A 569 67.87 4.72 32.28
CA ILE A 569 67.20 3.37 32.22
C ILE A 569 65.63 3.21 31.97
N VAL A 570 64.99 2.07 31.57
CA VAL A 570 65.02 1.18 30.33
C VAL A 570 63.85 0.10 30.25
N LYS A 571 63.59 -0.55 29.07
CA LYS A 571 62.98 -1.92 28.75
C LYS A 571 61.47 -2.17 28.33
N ARG A 572 61.18 -3.41 27.84
CA ARG A 572 59.93 -4.04 27.26
C ARG A 572 59.72 -5.49 27.79
N ASP A 573 58.64 -6.19 27.36
CA ASP A 573 58.52 -7.68 27.24
C ASP A 573 57.53 -8.13 26.12
N ASP A 574 57.45 -9.44 25.80
CA ASP A 574 56.71 -10.07 24.66
C ASP A 574 55.60 -11.10 25.09
N GLU A 575 54.59 -11.36 24.23
CA GLU A 575 53.65 -12.54 24.26
C GLU A 575 52.82 -12.61 22.94
N ASP A 576 52.99 -13.63 22.08
CA ASP A 576 52.26 -13.71 20.77
C ASP A 576 52.11 -15.12 20.15
N VAL A 577 51.50 -16.08 20.85
CA VAL A 577 51.24 -17.45 20.31
C VAL A 577 49.74 -17.76 20.09
N ASN A 578 48.82 -17.05 20.75
CA ASN A 578 47.42 -17.49 20.87
C ASN A 578 46.51 -17.13 19.67
N PHE A 579 46.80 -16.04 18.93
CA PHE A 579 45.86 -15.50 17.93
C PHE A 579 45.68 -16.37 16.66
N LYS A 580 46.68 -17.15 16.29
CA LYS A 580 46.70 -17.87 15.00
C LYS A 580 45.70 -19.04 14.94
N TYR A 581 45.48 -19.72 16.07
CA TYR A 581 44.49 -20.79 16.18
C TYR A 581 43.07 -20.24 16.27
N LEU A 582 42.87 -19.21 17.10
CA LEU A 582 41.59 -18.53 17.30
C LEU A 582 40.97 -18.05 15.97
N LYS A 583 41.78 -17.41 15.10
CA LYS A 583 41.34 -16.95 13.78
C LYS A 583 40.74 -18.07 12.91
N HIS A 584 41.29 -19.28 12.99
CA HIS A 584 40.79 -20.42 12.20
C HIS A 584 39.46 -20.97 12.74
N VAL A 585 39.30 -21.07 14.07
CA VAL A 585 38.07 -21.57 14.69
C VAL A 585 36.90 -20.61 14.44
N VAL A 586 37.10 -19.29 14.59
CA VAL A 586 36.08 -18.28 14.30
C VAL A 586 35.69 -18.29 12.81
N LEU A 587 36.66 -18.38 11.90
CA LEU A 587 36.38 -18.44 10.46
C LEU A 587 35.56 -19.70 10.09
N LYS A 588 35.88 -20.86 10.69
CA LYS A 588 35.13 -22.10 10.46
C LYS A 588 33.70 -22.01 10.97
N PHE A 589 33.48 -21.45 12.16
CA PHE A 589 32.14 -21.27 12.71
C PHE A 589 31.25 -20.37 11.83
N LEU A 590 31.82 -19.31 11.24
CA LEU A 590 31.10 -18.42 10.32
C LEU A 590 30.83 -19.01 8.93
N THR A 591 31.43 -20.16 8.58
CA THR A 591 31.35 -20.77 7.24
C THR A 591 30.83 -22.21 7.22
N SER A 592 30.64 -22.85 8.39
CA SER A 592 30.02 -24.18 8.54
C SER A 592 28.48 -24.13 8.46
N ARG A 593 27.87 -25.28 8.17
CA ARG A 593 26.41 -25.46 8.13
C ARG A 593 25.80 -25.44 9.55
N GLU A 594 24.52 -25.12 9.68
CA GLU A 594 23.85 -24.74 10.94
C GLU A 594 23.72 -25.87 12.00
N TYR A 595 24.08 -27.10 11.63
CA TYR A 595 24.24 -28.25 12.53
C TYR A 595 25.67 -28.31 13.10
N GLU A 596 26.70 -28.18 12.25
CA GLU A 596 28.11 -28.15 12.67
C GLU A 596 28.41 -26.94 13.56
N ALA A 597 27.81 -25.79 13.24
CA ALA A 597 27.96 -24.56 14.01
C ALA A 597 27.55 -24.73 15.48
N GLN A 598 26.48 -25.49 15.79
CA GLN A 598 26.05 -25.74 17.17
C GLN A 598 27.08 -26.54 17.98
N HIS A 599 27.81 -27.45 17.36
CA HIS A 599 28.89 -28.19 18.03
C HIS A 599 30.15 -27.32 18.25
N LEU A 600 30.38 -26.30 17.41
CA LEU A 600 31.52 -25.39 17.51
C LEU A 600 31.36 -24.30 18.59
N ILE A 601 30.13 -23.97 19.01
CA ILE A 601 29.86 -22.95 20.06
C ILE A 601 30.67 -23.23 21.34
N LYS A 602 30.67 -24.47 21.82
CA LYS A 602 31.42 -24.87 23.04
C LYS A 602 32.94 -24.77 22.89
N ALA A 603 33.46 -25.01 21.68
CA ALA A 603 34.89 -24.84 21.39
C ALA A 603 35.30 -23.37 21.35
N ILE A 604 34.44 -22.49 20.83
CA ILE A 604 34.68 -21.04 20.85
C ILE A 604 34.53 -20.47 22.26
N SER A 605 33.48 -20.85 23.00
CA SER A 605 33.26 -20.44 24.39
C SER A 605 34.47 -20.74 25.28
N THR A 606 35.04 -21.95 25.17
CA THR A 606 36.23 -22.35 25.94
C THR A 606 37.52 -21.67 25.47
N LEU A 607 37.71 -21.41 24.17
CA LEU A 607 38.89 -20.70 23.65
C LEU A 607 38.89 -19.20 23.94
N LEU A 608 37.72 -18.55 23.88
CA LEU A 608 37.56 -17.11 24.15
C LEU A 608 37.21 -16.80 25.62
N LYS A 609 36.99 -17.80 26.46
CA LYS A 609 36.52 -17.67 27.85
C LYS A 609 35.20 -16.87 27.96
N PHE A 610 34.25 -17.16 27.09
CA PHE A 610 32.92 -16.55 27.17
C PHE A 610 32.23 -16.90 28.49
N THR A 611 31.43 -15.96 28.98
CA THR A 611 30.50 -16.22 30.09
C THR A 611 29.31 -17.06 29.61
N SER A 612 28.62 -17.70 30.57
CA SER A 612 27.42 -18.50 30.28
C SER A 612 26.29 -17.71 29.62
N GLU A 613 26.26 -16.37 29.79
CA GLU A 613 25.28 -15.50 29.11
C GLU A 613 25.67 -15.24 27.65
N GLU A 614 26.96 -15.07 27.35
CA GLU A 614 27.46 -14.87 25.98
C GLU A 614 27.36 -16.15 25.14
N GLU A 615 27.67 -17.31 25.71
CA GLU A 615 27.46 -18.62 25.04
C GLU A 615 25.99 -18.82 24.71
N LYS A 616 25.10 -18.53 25.68
CA LYS A 616 23.65 -18.61 25.47
C LYS A 616 23.15 -17.63 24.42
N LEU A 617 23.61 -16.38 24.43
CA LEU A 617 23.18 -15.36 23.47
C LEU A 617 23.51 -15.75 22.02
N ILE A 618 24.63 -16.45 21.79
CA ILE A 618 25.01 -16.99 20.49
C ILE A 618 24.10 -18.17 20.10
N GLN A 619 23.80 -19.08 21.03
CA GLN A 619 22.84 -20.17 20.79
C GLN A 619 21.44 -19.63 20.45
N ASP A 620 20.89 -18.72 21.27
CA ASP A 620 19.58 -18.08 21.07
C ASP A 620 19.52 -17.34 19.72
N THR A 621 20.63 -16.73 19.28
CA THR A 621 20.72 -16.04 17.97
C THR A 621 20.76 -17.00 16.79
N LEU A 622 21.37 -18.18 16.96
CA LEU A 622 21.41 -19.22 15.93
C LEU A 622 20.10 -20.01 15.86
N GLU A 623 19.39 -20.18 16.97
CA GLU A 623 18.04 -20.75 17.01
C GLU A 623 16.98 -19.75 16.50
N TRP A 624 17.13 -18.45 16.75
CA TRP A 624 16.30 -17.41 16.11
C TRP A 624 16.34 -17.51 14.58
N ARG A 625 17.53 -17.71 13.98
CA ARG A 625 17.66 -17.92 12.53
C ARG A 625 17.02 -19.21 12.01
N LYS A 626 16.65 -20.16 12.87
CA LYS A 626 15.92 -21.39 12.52
C LYS A 626 14.40 -21.25 12.64
N SER A 627 13.87 -20.08 13.04
CA SER A 627 12.44 -19.86 13.26
C SER A 627 11.88 -18.66 12.47
N TRP A 628 10.87 -18.90 11.64
CA TRP A 628 10.26 -17.88 10.77
C TRP A 628 9.50 -16.78 11.54
N PHE A 629 9.12 -17.02 12.80
CA PHE A 629 8.27 -16.14 13.61
C PHE A 629 8.94 -15.65 14.91
N GLY A 630 10.25 -15.84 15.07
CA GLY A 630 10.99 -15.35 16.22
C GLY A 630 11.37 -13.87 16.10
N SER A 631 11.48 -13.16 17.23
CA SER A 631 12.10 -11.83 17.31
C SER A 631 13.57 -11.93 17.73
N LYS A 632 14.43 -11.06 17.16
CA LYS A 632 15.89 -11.16 17.29
C LYS A 632 16.35 -10.94 18.76
N PRO A 633 17.25 -11.79 19.30
CA PRO A 633 17.83 -11.59 20.63
C PRO A 633 18.52 -10.23 20.79
N LYS A 634 18.41 -9.65 21.99
CA LYS A 634 18.96 -8.34 22.34
C LYS A 634 20.31 -8.49 23.03
N TYR A 635 21.32 -7.77 22.55
CA TYR A 635 22.68 -7.83 23.10
C TYR A 635 22.80 -7.00 24.40
N PRO A 636 23.21 -7.58 25.53
CA PRO A 636 23.33 -6.88 26.81
C PRO A 636 24.65 -6.08 26.87
N GLY A 637 24.74 -5.00 26.10
CA GLY A 637 26.00 -4.25 25.98
C GLY A 637 25.93 -2.80 25.50
N ASN A 638 24.74 -2.23 25.25
CA ASN A 638 24.63 -0.80 24.91
C ASN A 638 23.40 -0.13 25.53
N THR A 639 23.43 0.01 26.86
CA THR A 639 22.52 0.88 27.60
C THR A 639 23.35 1.79 28.51
N LYS A 640 23.67 3.01 28.06
CA LYS A 640 24.16 4.06 28.95
C LYS A 640 23.04 4.44 29.93
N SER A 641 23.16 3.97 31.16
CA SER A 641 22.17 4.10 32.22
C SER A 641 21.98 5.56 32.68
N LYS A 642 20.74 6.04 32.68
CA LYS A 642 20.28 7.04 33.65
C LYS A 642 19.65 6.29 34.83
N ASN A 643 20.44 6.03 35.87
CA ASN A 643 19.93 5.72 37.21
C ASN A 643 19.45 7.05 37.83
N VAL A 644 18.26 7.16 38.42
CA VAL A 644 17.82 6.55 39.68
C VAL A 644 18.62 7.07 40.88
N THR A 645 18.02 8.04 41.56
CA THR A 645 17.73 7.95 43.00
C THR A 645 16.18 7.97 43.11
N SER A 646 15.49 7.33 44.06
CA SER A 646 15.74 7.24 45.52
C SER A 646 15.61 8.60 46.21
#